data_AF-A0A2D6W3B9-F1
#
_entry.id   AF-A0A2D6W3B9-F1
#
_cell.length_a   1.000
_cell.length_b   1.000
_cell.length_c   1.000
_cell.angle_alpha   90.00
_cell.angle_beta   90.00
_cell.angle_gamma   90.00
#
_symmetry.space_group_name_H-M   'P 1'
#
loop_
_entity.id
_entity.type
_entity.pdbx_description
1 polymer ?
#
loop_
_entity_poly.entity_id
_entity_poly.type
_entity_poly.pdbx_seq_one_letter_code
_entity_poly.pdbx_strand_id
1 'polypeptide(L)'
;MKVNKIFLNLFLILLFFISINIVYAQEDFTASSRPSVEMCPCSNQAYHVTVKNTGNIGSSYTVLADGDAAGWVTFNPGKFVLNVGQKGSFFVFVNSLCNIEGNYDLDIFITTSNGLTKVVRQEIKFSECYDYSFDTGEVVDAENVKFEQHSGSYFLCKDEKKAIPILIANKEKFENRYSIFLDAPEWAELSVNNAQLGAEKTGIFLINLDVKEEGKFNLNLNAVSELGKVQRESKIEAKVEECYELDVEIEKEKDVVCTEEDNTYDVSIKNLGALGQDVKLSVDGAKWAGFENDTIHIVSGEEKTAELIVNPGKSVSGNFEVNAIAEIENKTGLKFSDAIIVEVAPKNSCYKAAIGAKNTITNFYARDFFFANVKNEGIKRAEYEVGLEGVSWVKVSPDSLALNPGQSGNLNLEINPNSDIEAGTYGIKINLESNDEVYSKNIDIQLRKENKFIKKIKEGIRAYQYYIYLLLAIVIIILIFLKPILKTKNRIKKNYEKYKVKRQRLLALKSVRKVKREEKAGKDEEKREEEKRESKKEQRRERKKKQKKGKGFLEKYKSRVYSFIALIVVLVFLGQYFKLYNLKYTDIYLRNIFYGYLFYILIGVGAVIVLFLLTLLYNFISKKGKKSTVDKIISKKTVKKWHKAVYFKIFILALIVVLIYALPYFLDSVRDFFVLYSYYFGVGIVILIIVILALRFYKKIFKFLKE
;
A
#
# COMPACT_ATOMS: atom_id res chain seq x y z
N MET A 1 -62.45 118.16 85.11
CA MET A 1 -62.84 117.69 83.77
C MET A 1 -62.89 116.15 83.82
N LYS A 2 -64.09 115.58 83.96
CA LYS A 2 -64.35 114.15 84.12
C LYS A 2 -64.42 113.52 82.73
N VAL A 3 -63.34 112.89 82.27
CA VAL A 3 -63.32 112.17 81.00
C VAL A 3 -62.75 110.77 81.25
N ASN A 4 -63.58 109.78 80.91
CA ASN A 4 -63.25 108.43 80.44
C ASN A 4 -62.69 107.37 81.41
N LYS A 5 -63.52 106.95 82.38
CA LYS A 5 -63.43 105.60 82.97
C LYS A 5 -64.15 104.52 82.12
N ILE A 6 -64.95 104.93 81.14
CA ILE A 6 -65.71 104.03 80.23
C ILE A 6 -64.84 103.47 79.10
N PHE A 7 -63.82 104.22 78.63
CA PHE A 7 -62.96 103.77 77.52
C PHE A 7 -62.01 102.62 77.92
N LEU A 8 -61.59 102.54 79.20
CA LEU A 8 -60.69 101.48 79.67
C LEU A 8 -61.40 100.14 79.87
N ASN A 9 -62.67 100.14 80.31
CA ASN A 9 -63.46 98.91 80.43
C ASN A 9 -63.94 98.38 79.07
N LEU A 10 -64.15 99.24 78.07
CA LEU A 10 -64.47 98.79 76.71
C LEU A 10 -63.25 98.15 76.01
N PHE A 11 -62.03 98.67 76.25
CA PHE A 11 -60.79 98.11 75.72
C PHE A 11 -60.46 96.74 76.34
N LEU A 12 -60.72 96.55 77.64
CA LEU A 12 -60.53 95.27 78.33
C LEU A 12 -61.55 94.19 77.90
N ILE A 13 -62.79 94.55 77.59
CA ILE A 13 -63.79 93.63 77.03
C ILE A 13 -63.46 93.27 75.58
N LEU A 14 -62.96 94.22 74.77
CA LEU A 14 -62.48 93.93 73.41
C LEU A 14 -61.26 93.01 73.41
N LEU A 15 -60.33 93.17 74.37
CA LEU A 15 -59.16 92.28 74.54
C LEU A 15 -59.54 90.87 75.02
N PHE A 16 -60.63 90.73 75.79
CA PHE A 16 -61.17 89.43 76.23
C PHE A 16 -61.94 88.70 75.11
N PHE A 17 -62.52 89.43 74.14
CA PHE A 17 -63.11 88.81 72.94
C PHE A 17 -62.05 88.44 71.87
N ILE A 18 -60.88 89.08 71.87
CA ILE A 18 -59.75 88.72 70.97
C ILE A 18 -58.99 87.47 71.46
N SER A 19 -59.15 87.05 72.72
CA SER A 19 -58.51 85.84 73.28
C SER A 19 -59.40 84.59 73.28
N ILE A 20 -60.62 84.66 72.76
CA ILE A 20 -61.38 83.47 72.40
C ILE A 20 -60.71 82.92 71.14
N ASN A 21 -59.67 82.10 71.34
CA ASN A 21 -59.20 81.19 70.31
C ASN A 21 -60.42 80.34 69.94
N ILE A 22 -61.09 80.73 68.86
CA ILE A 22 -62.04 79.85 68.19
C ILE A 22 -61.17 78.67 67.79
N VAL A 23 -61.22 77.61 68.58
CA VAL A 23 -60.67 76.31 68.22
C VAL A 23 -61.58 75.84 67.10
N TYR A 24 -61.32 76.35 65.89
CA TYR A 24 -61.92 75.82 64.69
C TYR A 24 -61.60 74.33 64.72
N ALA A 25 -62.64 73.51 64.57
CA ALA A 25 -62.49 72.08 64.39
C ALA A 25 -61.64 71.88 63.12
N GLN A 26 -60.33 71.84 63.30
CA GLN A 26 -59.37 71.73 62.24
C GLN A 26 -59.17 70.24 62.00
N GLU A 27 -59.63 69.77 60.84
CA GLU A 27 -59.20 68.48 60.33
C GLU A 27 -57.74 68.57 59.95
N ASP A 28 -56.97 67.59 60.36
CA ASP A 28 -55.60 67.40 59.90
C ASP A 28 -55.21 65.94 60.09
N PHE A 29 -54.26 65.46 59.29
CA PHE A 29 -53.71 64.11 59.44
C PHE A 29 -52.30 64.02 58.90
N THR A 30 -51.53 63.04 59.32
CA THR A 30 -50.25 62.69 58.69
C THR A 30 -50.35 61.32 58.05
N ALA A 31 -49.79 61.16 56.86
CA ALA A 31 -49.69 59.90 56.18
C ALA A 31 -48.22 59.62 55.85
N SER A 32 -47.79 58.37 56.05
CA SER A 32 -46.40 57.96 55.83
C SER A 32 -46.33 56.57 55.23
N SER A 33 -45.47 56.42 54.23
CA SER A 33 -45.06 55.13 53.67
C SER A 33 -43.60 55.20 53.22
N ARG A 34 -43.06 54.10 52.68
CA ARG A 34 -41.73 54.09 52.07
C ARG A 34 -41.76 54.96 50.80
N PRO A 35 -40.77 55.83 50.57
CA PRO A 35 -40.75 56.69 49.38
C PRO A 35 -40.58 55.90 48.08
N SER A 36 -40.03 54.68 48.17
CA SER A 36 -39.91 53.77 47.04
C SER A 36 -40.14 52.33 47.48
N VAL A 37 -40.74 51.53 46.58
CA VAL A 37 -40.99 50.10 46.76
C VAL A 37 -40.43 49.38 45.54
N GLU A 38 -39.49 48.46 45.77
CA GLU A 38 -38.92 47.62 44.72
C GLU A 38 -39.72 46.31 44.61
N MET A 39 -40.11 45.96 43.39
CA MET A 39 -41.02 44.87 43.12
C MET A 39 -40.61 44.09 41.88
N CYS A 40 -40.91 42.80 41.88
CA CYS A 40 -40.85 41.97 40.69
C CYS A 40 -42.04 42.29 39.77
N PRO A 41 -41.86 42.41 38.46
CA PRO A 41 -43.01 42.46 37.55
C PRO A 41 -43.77 41.14 37.64
N CYS A 42 -45.09 41.16 37.38
CA CYS A 42 -45.96 39.97 37.51
C CYS A 42 -46.13 39.45 38.95
N SER A 43 -45.60 40.13 39.97
CA SER A 43 -45.73 39.71 41.37
C SER A 43 -46.88 40.44 42.08
N ASN A 44 -47.73 39.68 42.78
CA ASN A 44 -48.71 40.23 43.69
C ASN A 44 -48.04 40.50 45.04
N GLN A 45 -47.63 41.74 45.29
CA GLN A 45 -47.13 42.11 46.63
C GLN A 45 -47.99 43.18 47.27
N ALA A 46 -47.96 43.18 48.60
CA ALA A 46 -48.69 44.12 49.42
C ALA A 46 -47.75 44.82 50.39
N TYR A 47 -47.90 46.13 50.53
CA TYR A 47 -47.29 46.92 51.59
C TYR A 47 -48.32 47.81 52.25
N HIS A 48 -48.02 48.40 53.41
CA HIS A 48 -48.99 49.22 54.14
C HIS A 48 -48.61 50.71 54.11
N VAL A 49 -49.64 51.56 54.10
CA VAL A 49 -49.52 53.00 54.35
C VAL A 49 -50.14 53.29 55.70
N THR A 50 -49.46 54.08 56.53
CA THR A 50 -49.97 54.47 57.85
C THR A 50 -50.52 55.88 57.81
N VAL A 51 -51.73 56.06 58.34
CA VAL A 51 -52.42 57.35 58.47
C VAL A 51 -52.69 57.62 59.94
N LYS A 52 -52.34 58.81 60.43
CA LYS A 52 -52.61 59.27 61.79
C LYS A 52 -53.48 60.52 61.73
N ASN A 53 -54.63 60.49 62.38
CA ASN A 53 -55.44 61.69 62.55
C ASN A 53 -54.74 62.64 63.55
N THR A 54 -54.36 63.84 63.11
CA THR A 54 -53.72 64.88 63.93
C THR A 54 -54.65 66.07 64.20
N GLY A 55 -55.85 66.07 63.63
CA GLY A 55 -56.88 67.05 63.88
C GLY A 55 -57.61 66.80 65.20
N ASN A 56 -58.52 67.73 65.53
CA ASN A 56 -59.24 67.73 66.81
C ASN A 56 -60.63 67.05 66.74
N ILE A 57 -60.98 66.47 65.58
CA ILE A 57 -62.22 65.71 65.37
C ILE A 57 -61.94 64.38 64.68
N GLY A 58 -62.83 63.40 64.86
CA GLY A 58 -62.78 62.15 64.09
C GLY A 58 -63.21 62.40 62.65
N SER A 59 -62.56 61.72 61.70
CA SER A 59 -62.84 61.86 60.26
C SER A 59 -62.89 60.50 59.57
N SER A 60 -63.64 60.43 58.47
CA SER A 60 -63.59 59.30 57.54
C SER A 60 -62.64 59.62 56.39
N TYR A 61 -61.88 58.63 55.94
CA TYR A 61 -60.82 58.74 54.95
C TYR A 61 -61.17 57.86 53.76
N THR A 62 -61.01 58.39 52.54
CA THR A 62 -61.11 57.66 51.28
C THR A 62 -59.77 57.69 50.57
N VAL A 63 -59.33 56.54 50.07
CA VAL A 63 -58.04 56.38 49.38
C VAL A 63 -58.26 56.20 47.88
N LEU A 64 -57.52 56.96 47.07
CA LEU A 64 -57.50 56.88 45.61
C LEU A 64 -56.05 56.87 45.12
N ALA A 65 -55.81 56.29 43.95
CA ALA A 65 -54.51 56.27 43.27
C ALA A 65 -54.55 57.16 42.03
N ASP A 66 -53.42 57.80 41.74
CA ASP A 66 -53.10 58.46 40.46
C ASP A 66 -51.64 58.19 40.09
N GLY A 67 -51.25 58.60 38.89
CA GLY A 67 -49.91 58.38 38.34
C GLY A 67 -49.81 57.12 37.48
N ASP A 68 -48.60 56.83 36.99
CA ASP A 68 -48.36 55.78 36.00
C ASP A 68 -48.71 54.39 36.53
N ALA A 69 -48.51 54.15 37.83
CA ALA A 69 -48.78 52.87 38.47
C ALA A 69 -50.22 52.70 38.99
N ALA A 70 -51.08 53.72 38.89
CA ALA A 70 -52.40 53.70 39.51
C ALA A 70 -53.28 52.52 39.03
N GLY A 71 -53.15 52.16 37.74
CA GLY A 71 -53.90 51.05 37.14
C GLY A 71 -53.53 49.67 37.70
N TRP A 72 -52.41 49.53 38.39
CA TRP A 72 -51.93 48.27 38.97
C TRP A 72 -52.25 48.14 40.45
N VAL A 73 -52.82 49.18 41.08
CA VAL A 73 -52.91 49.27 42.53
C VAL A 73 -54.35 49.15 43.02
N THR A 74 -54.55 48.35 44.06
CA THR A 74 -55.82 48.30 44.81
C THR A 74 -55.59 48.47 46.30
N PHE A 75 -56.57 49.04 47.00
CA PHE A 75 -56.45 49.37 48.42
C PHE A 75 -57.40 48.53 49.29
N ASN A 76 -56.91 48.06 50.44
CA ASN A 76 -57.75 47.36 51.42
C ASN A 76 -57.42 47.79 52.87
N PRO A 77 -58.34 48.44 53.60
CA PRO A 77 -59.62 48.96 53.11
C PRO A 77 -59.41 50.25 52.29
N GLY A 78 -60.22 50.47 51.25
CA GLY A 78 -60.21 51.73 50.49
C GLY A 78 -60.86 52.92 51.22
N LYS A 79 -61.59 52.65 52.32
CA LYS A 79 -62.21 53.64 53.20
C LYS A 79 -62.12 53.21 54.66
N PHE A 80 -61.84 54.14 55.58
CA PHE A 80 -61.77 53.85 57.01
C PHE A 80 -62.01 55.10 57.86
N VAL A 81 -62.24 54.95 59.16
CA VAL A 81 -62.52 56.05 60.10
C VAL A 81 -61.45 56.05 61.20
N LEU A 82 -60.92 57.24 61.53
CA LEU A 82 -59.97 57.42 62.64
C LEU A 82 -60.45 58.48 63.61
N ASN A 83 -60.50 58.13 64.89
CA ASN A 83 -60.68 59.08 65.98
C ASN A 83 -59.47 60.00 66.15
N VAL A 84 -59.64 61.05 66.95
CA VAL A 84 -58.58 62.01 67.29
C VAL A 84 -57.36 61.28 67.84
N GLY A 85 -56.18 61.52 67.24
CA GLY A 85 -54.92 60.90 67.64
C GLY A 85 -54.75 59.43 67.23
N GLN A 86 -55.79 58.78 66.69
CA GLN A 86 -55.75 57.38 66.28
C GLN A 86 -54.90 57.20 65.02
N LYS A 87 -54.17 56.09 64.98
CA LYS A 87 -53.48 55.59 63.79
C LYS A 87 -54.28 54.46 63.15
N GLY A 88 -54.34 54.45 61.83
CA GLY A 88 -54.79 53.31 61.05
C GLY A 88 -53.82 53.03 59.91
N SER A 89 -54.00 51.88 59.28
CA SER A 89 -53.27 51.52 58.08
C SER A 89 -54.18 50.83 57.08
N PHE A 90 -53.79 50.90 55.81
CA PHE A 90 -54.40 50.12 54.74
C PHE A 90 -53.30 49.48 53.91
N PHE A 91 -53.62 48.35 53.28
CA PHE A 91 -52.73 47.66 52.35
C PHE A 91 -52.88 48.23 50.95
N VAL A 92 -51.74 48.34 50.27
CA VAL A 92 -51.58 48.66 48.85
C VAL A 92 -51.18 47.36 48.18
N PHE A 93 -52.09 46.77 47.41
CA PHE A 93 -51.83 45.58 46.60
C PHE A 93 -51.45 46.03 45.19
N VAL A 94 -50.26 45.64 44.74
CA VAL A 94 -49.77 45.95 43.40
C VAL A 94 -49.86 44.66 42.57
N ASN A 95 -50.63 44.71 41.48
CA ASN A 95 -50.78 43.67 40.48
C ASN A 95 -50.31 44.22 39.13
N SER A 96 -49.01 44.19 38.91
CA SER A 96 -48.38 44.75 37.72
C SER A 96 -48.45 43.80 36.52
N LEU A 97 -48.34 44.38 35.33
CA LEU A 97 -48.14 43.60 34.11
C LEU A 97 -46.79 42.86 34.16
N CYS A 98 -46.73 41.72 33.49
CA CYS A 98 -45.49 40.97 33.33
C CYS A 98 -44.66 41.65 32.21
N ASN A 99 -43.33 41.75 32.37
CA ASN A 99 -42.42 42.45 31.43
C ASN A 99 -42.46 43.99 31.47
N ILE A 100 -42.72 44.59 32.62
CA ILE A 100 -42.49 46.03 32.82
C ILE A 100 -41.21 46.23 33.62
N GLU A 101 -40.44 47.25 33.28
CA GLU A 101 -39.21 47.63 33.98
C GLU A 101 -39.18 49.14 34.21
N GLY A 102 -38.36 49.56 35.16
CA GLY A 102 -38.13 50.95 35.47
C GLY A 102 -38.96 51.45 36.65
N ASN A 103 -39.04 52.77 36.76
CA ASN A 103 -39.62 53.45 37.90
C ASN A 103 -40.93 54.12 37.49
N TYR A 104 -41.97 53.91 38.29
CA TYR A 104 -43.31 54.42 38.02
C TYR A 104 -43.80 55.17 39.24
N ASP A 105 -44.27 56.39 39.02
CA ASP A 105 -44.79 57.21 40.08
C ASP A 105 -46.21 56.75 40.46
N LEU A 106 -46.45 56.67 41.78
CA LEU A 106 -47.74 56.41 42.39
C LEU A 106 -48.04 57.53 43.38
N ASP A 107 -49.07 58.31 43.08
CA ASP A 107 -49.60 59.31 43.99
C ASP A 107 -50.84 58.74 44.69
N ILE A 108 -50.74 58.53 46.01
CA ILE A 108 -51.86 58.03 46.82
C ILE A 108 -52.57 59.22 47.47
N PHE A 109 -53.78 59.52 47.00
CA PHE A 109 -54.63 60.59 47.50
C PHE A 109 -55.48 60.08 48.65
N ILE A 110 -55.29 60.66 49.84
CA ILE A 110 -56.07 60.35 51.03
C ILE A 110 -56.95 61.57 51.32
N THR A 111 -58.26 61.43 51.15
CA THR A 111 -59.22 62.54 51.27
C THR A 111 -60.15 62.31 52.44
N THR A 112 -60.26 63.31 53.33
CA THR A 112 -61.21 63.28 54.45
C THR A 112 -62.64 63.58 53.97
N SER A 113 -63.64 63.31 54.81
CA SER A 113 -65.04 63.66 54.53
C SER A 113 -65.29 65.16 54.31
N ASN A 114 -64.46 66.06 54.83
CA ASN A 114 -64.61 67.50 54.61
C ASN A 114 -63.75 68.01 53.44
N GLY A 115 -63.15 67.11 52.66
CA GLY A 115 -62.39 67.45 51.45
C GLY A 115 -60.92 67.81 51.68
N LEU A 116 -60.38 67.61 52.89
CA LEU A 116 -58.93 67.75 53.09
C LEU A 116 -58.22 66.57 52.44
N THR A 117 -57.36 66.85 51.46
CA THR A 117 -56.59 65.84 50.75
C THR A 117 -55.09 65.98 51.02
N LYS A 118 -54.42 64.88 51.35
CA LYS A 118 -52.95 64.79 51.33
C LYS A 118 -52.52 63.68 50.39
N VAL A 119 -51.36 63.88 49.79
CA VAL A 119 -50.78 62.95 48.80
C VAL A 119 -49.55 62.29 49.41
N VAL A 120 -49.51 60.97 49.36
CA VAL A 120 -48.29 60.18 49.60
C VAL A 120 -47.73 59.82 48.25
N ARG A 121 -46.60 60.43 47.87
CA ARG A 121 -45.89 60.12 46.63
C ARG A 121 -44.96 58.94 46.85
N GLN A 122 -45.01 57.96 45.97
CA GLN A 122 -44.18 56.77 46.01
C GLN A 122 -43.64 56.42 44.62
N GLU A 123 -42.43 55.92 44.56
CA GLU A 123 -41.81 55.41 43.34
C GLU A 123 -41.82 53.87 43.37
N ILE A 124 -42.62 53.23 42.50
CA ILE A 124 -42.60 51.78 42.33
C ILE A 124 -41.52 51.41 41.33
N LYS A 125 -40.52 50.65 41.77
CA LYS A 125 -39.40 50.20 40.94
C LYS A 125 -39.61 48.75 40.55
N PHE A 126 -39.76 48.49 39.25
CA PHE A 126 -39.75 47.15 38.71
C PHE A 126 -38.34 46.79 38.25
N SER A 127 -37.70 45.88 38.97
CA SER A 127 -36.41 45.30 38.61
C SER A 127 -36.59 43.91 38.01
N GLU A 128 -35.79 43.57 37.00
CA GLU A 128 -35.72 42.21 36.47
C GLU A 128 -35.35 41.25 37.61
N CYS A 129 -36.27 40.38 37.97
CA CYS A 129 -36.05 39.37 39.01
C CYS A 129 -36.34 37.94 38.51
N TYR A 130 -36.34 37.78 37.18
CA TYR A 130 -36.48 36.50 36.51
C TYR A 130 -35.11 35.85 36.44
N ASP A 131 -34.92 34.74 37.16
CA ASP A 131 -33.66 33.98 37.08
C ASP A 131 -33.95 32.48 37.07
N TYR A 132 -33.15 31.79 36.28
CA TYR A 132 -33.16 30.34 36.20
C TYR A 132 -31.76 29.83 35.88
N SER A 133 -31.45 28.61 36.31
CA SER A 133 -30.25 27.91 35.84
C SER A 133 -30.56 27.07 34.60
N PHE A 134 -29.55 26.94 33.76
CA PHE A 134 -29.63 26.27 32.48
C PHE A 134 -28.36 25.45 32.28
N ASP A 135 -28.43 24.16 32.61
CA ASP A 135 -27.27 23.29 32.71
C ASP A 135 -27.42 22.05 31.81
N THR A 136 -26.31 21.58 31.24
CA THR A 136 -26.25 20.36 30.43
C THR A 136 -25.61 19.22 31.21
N GLY A 137 -26.08 17.99 31.00
CA GLY A 137 -25.55 16.81 31.68
C GLY A 137 -24.80 15.84 30.78
N GLU A 138 -24.27 14.76 31.36
CA GLU A 138 -23.59 13.67 30.67
C GLU A 138 -24.53 12.91 29.73
N VAL A 139 -23.96 12.27 28.70
CA VAL A 139 -24.72 11.47 27.74
C VAL A 139 -25.25 10.21 28.43
N VAL A 140 -26.55 9.96 28.28
CA VAL A 140 -27.24 8.81 28.87
C VAL A 140 -28.01 8.01 27.81
N ASP A 141 -28.33 6.76 28.15
CA ASP A 141 -29.36 6.02 27.42
C ASP A 141 -30.73 6.59 27.77
N ALA A 142 -31.61 6.72 26.77
CA ALA A 142 -32.90 7.40 26.91
C ALA A 142 -33.82 6.80 27.99
N GLU A 143 -33.58 5.55 28.41
CA GLU A 143 -34.42 4.82 29.37
C GLU A 143 -34.10 5.13 30.84
N ASN A 144 -32.87 5.57 31.17
CA ASN A 144 -32.41 5.74 32.56
C ASN A 144 -31.71 7.08 32.75
N VAL A 145 -32.51 8.14 32.81
CA VAL A 145 -31.99 9.51 32.90
C VAL A 145 -31.62 9.86 34.34
N LYS A 146 -30.32 10.01 34.60
CA LYS A 146 -29.79 10.71 35.77
C LYS A 146 -29.04 11.94 35.29
N PHE A 147 -29.27 13.07 35.95
CA PHE A 147 -28.57 14.30 35.62
C PHE A 147 -27.24 14.36 36.38
N GLU A 148 -26.15 14.32 35.62
CA GLU A 148 -24.79 14.59 36.10
C GLU A 148 -24.24 15.72 35.23
N GLN A 149 -23.89 16.85 35.84
CA GLN A 149 -23.52 18.05 35.11
C GLN A 149 -22.24 17.81 34.29
N HIS A 150 -22.30 18.11 32.99
CA HIS A 150 -21.16 17.98 32.07
C HIS A 150 -20.86 19.32 31.42
N SER A 151 -19.57 19.68 31.42
CA SER A 151 -19.07 20.86 30.73
C SER A 151 -17.90 20.45 29.85
N GLY A 152 -18.13 20.31 28.55
CA GLY A 152 -17.10 19.89 27.60
C GLY A 152 -17.68 19.36 26.31
N SER A 153 -16.79 18.91 25.42
CA SER A 153 -17.19 18.22 24.21
C SER A 153 -17.75 16.84 24.53
N TYR A 154 -18.81 16.45 23.83
CA TYR A 154 -19.40 15.13 23.89
C TYR A 154 -18.75 14.22 22.86
N PHE A 155 -18.45 12.99 23.26
CA PHE A 155 -18.01 11.94 22.36
C PHE A 155 -19.22 11.03 22.08
N LEU A 156 -19.56 10.85 20.80
CA LEU A 156 -20.71 10.07 20.37
C LEU A 156 -20.27 9.01 19.36
N CYS A 157 -20.90 7.86 19.44
CA CYS A 157 -20.71 6.79 18.47
C CYS A 157 -21.75 6.89 17.36
N LYS A 158 -21.31 6.71 16.12
CA LYS A 158 -22.21 6.57 14.98
C LYS A 158 -23.14 5.36 15.16
N ASP A 159 -24.37 5.51 14.67
CA ASP A 159 -25.45 4.53 14.77
C ASP A 159 -25.85 4.17 16.20
N GLU A 160 -25.54 5.02 17.18
CA GLU A 160 -26.06 4.92 18.53
C GLU A 160 -27.18 5.94 18.79
N LYS A 161 -28.16 5.48 19.56
CA LYS A 161 -29.22 6.32 20.09
C LYS A 161 -28.90 6.69 21.52
N LYS A 162 -28.67 7.97 21.76
CA LYS A 162 -28.30 8.52 23.06
C LYS A 162 -29.12 9.76 23.37
N ALA A 163 -29.02 10.27 24.59
CA ALA A 163 -29.64 11.53 24.97
C ALA A 163 -28.71 12.39 25.81
N ILE A 164 -28.79 13.72 25.64
CA ILE A 164 -28.16 14.70 26.53
C ILE A 164 -29.25 15.30 27.42
N PRO A 165 -29.19 15.14 28.75
CA PRO A 165 -30.14 15.74 29.65
C PRO A 165 -29.83 17.23 29.86
N ILE A 166 -30.88 18.04 29.85
CA ILE A 166 -30.86 19.47 30.08
C ILE A 166 -31.62 19.73 31.38
N LEU A 167 -30.97 20.35 32.36
CA LEU A 167 -31.60 20.76 33.61
C LEU A 167 -31.97 22.24 33.54
N ILE A 168 -33.25 22.55 33.71
CA ILE A 168 -33.73 23.91 33.94
C ILE A 168 -34.20 24.01 35.38
N ALA A 169 -33.62 24.93 36.15
CA ALA A 169 -34.05 25.22 37.51
C ALA A 169 -34.70 26.59 37.58
N ASN A 170 -36.01 26.63 37.80
CA ASN A 170 -36.70 27.87 38.09
C ASN A 170 -36.29 28.34 39.49
N LYS A 171 -35.61 29.49 39.61
CA LYS A 171 -35.21 30.06 40.91
C LYS A 171 -36.22 31.08 41.44
N GLU A 172 -37.30 31.30 40.70
CA GLU A 172 -38.34 32.26 41.03
C GLU A 172 -39.30 31.67 42.08
N LYS A 173 -40.00 32.56 42.79
CA LYS A 173 -41.03 32.21 43.78
C LYS A 173 -42.41 32.00 43.16
N PHE A 174 -42.49 31.98 41.84
CA PHE A 174 -43.70 31.77 41.07
C PHE A 174 -43.41 30.84 39.88
N GLU A 175 -44.48 30.35 39.27
CA GLU A 175 -44.41 29.48 38.11
C GLU A 175 -44.03 30.25 36.85
N ASN A 176 -43.22 29.64 35.98
CA ASN A 176 -42.81 30.22 34.71
C ASN A 176 -42.83 29.15 33.61
N ARG A 177 -42.95 29.61 32.36
CA ARG A 177 -42.87 28.77 31.16
C ARG A 177 -41.59 29.12 30.41
N TYR A 178 -40.93 28.10 29.88
CA TYR A 178 -39.69 28.23 29.14
C TYR A 178 -39.89 27.69 27.73
N SER A 179 -39.58 28.47 26.72
CA SER A 179 -39.48 28.02 25.33
C SER A 179 -38.05 27.63 25.03
N ILE A 180 -37.86 26.39 24.57
CA ILE A 180 -36.55 25.78 24.33
C ILE A 180 -36.39 25.59 22.82
N PHE A 181 -35.26 26.05 22.30
CA PHE A 181 -34.91 25.99 20.89
C PHE A 181 -33.57 25.27 20.75
N LEU A 182 -33.48 24.41 19.75
CA LEU A 182 -32.26 23.70 19.39
C LEU A 182 -31.96 23.96 17.92
N ASP A 183 -30.81 24.57 17.67
CA ASP A 183 -30.22 24.69 16.34
C ASP A 183 -29.11 23.63 16.23
N ALA A 184 -29.42 22.54 15.54
CA ALA A 184 -28.61 21.34 15.46
C ALA A 184 -28.88 20.57 14.15
N PRO A 185 -28.03 19.59 13.80
CA PRO A 185 -28.31 18.66 12.70
C PRO A 185 -29.60 17.86 12.89
N GLU A 186 -30.18 17.34 11.80
CA GLU A 186 -31.47 16.61 11.82
C GLU A 186 -31.48 15.37 12.72
N TRP A 187 -30.32 14.82 13.06
CA TRP A 187 -30.21 13.69 13.97
C TRP A 187 -30.33 14.06 15.46
N ALA A 188 -30.37 15.35 15.80
CA ALA A 188 -30.53 15.83 17.18
C ALA A 188 -31.89 16.54 17.34
N GLU A 189 -32.75 16.02 18.22
CA GLU A 189 -34.10 16.53 18.43
C GLU A 189 -34.40 16.77 19.91
N LEU A 190 -35.08 17.86 20.24
CA LEU A 190 -35.57 18.11 21.60
C LEU A 190 -36.77 17.21 21.92
N SER A 191 -36.79 16.64 23.12
CA SER A 191 -37.96 15.89 23.59
C SER A 191 -39.18 16.79 23.83
N VAL A 192 -38.95 18.07 24.17
CA VAL A 192 -39.98 19.10 24.31
C VAL A 192 -39.43 20.47 23.91
N ASN A 193 -40.29 21.29 23.28
CA ASN A 193 -39.95 22.67 22.91
C ASN A 193 -40.44 23.70 23.94
N ASN A 194 -41.26 23.28 24.90
CA ASN A 194 -41.76 24.15 25.97
C ASN A 194 -41.86 23.37 27.28
N ALA A 195 -41.54 24.04 28.38
CA ALA A 195 -41.62 23.49 29.72
C ALA A 195 -42.30 24.48 30.68
N GLN A 196 -43.09 23.98 31.62
CA GLN A 196 -43.71 24.78 32.67
C GLN A 196 -43.19 24.27 34.01
N LEU A 197 -42.52 25.13 34.78
CA LEU A 197 -41.93 24.79 36.07
C LEU A 197 -42.52 25.67 37.16
N GLY A 198 -43.00 25.04 38.23
CA GLY A 198 -43.43 25.74 39.43
C GLY A 198 -42.30 26.50 40.12
N ALA A 199 -42.66 27.28 41.13
CA ALA A 199 -41.72 28.02 41.95
C ALA A 199 -40.65 27.10 42.57
N GLU A 200 -39.38 27.47 42.45
CA GLU A 200 -38.22 26.74 42.99
C GLU A 200 -38.17 25.25 42.55
N LYS A 201 -38.77 24.92 41.40
CA LYS A 201 -38.76 23.56 40.82
C LYS A 201 -37.74 23.44 39.71
N THR A 202 -37.28 22.21 39.53
CA THR A 202 -36.39 21.81 38.43
C THR A 202 -37.10 20.86 37.47
N GLY A 203 -36.70 20.89 36.21
CA GLY A 203 -37.14 19.94 35.19
C GLY A 203 -35.96 19.45 34.36
N ILE A 204 -35.98 18.16 34.00
CA ILE A 204 -35.00 17.54 33.11
C ILE A 204 -35.68 17.30 31.75
N PHE A 205 -35.04 17.77 30.69
CA PHE A 205 -35.45 17.58 29.30
C PHE A 205 -34.33 16.87 28.55
N LEU A 206 -34.62 16.30 27.38
CA LEU A 206 -33.64 15.51 26.63
C LEU A 206 -33.42 16.10 25.24
N ILE A 207 -32.16 16.11 24.81
CA ILE A 207 -31.82 16.14 23.39
C ILE A 207 -31.62 14.68 22.97
N ASN A 208 -32.55 14.13 22.21
CA ASN A 208 -32.43 12.80 21.62
C ASN A 208 -31.46 12.86 20.43
N LEU A 209 -30.50 11.94 20.38
CA LEU A 209 -29.46 11.87 19.35
C LEU A 209 -29.60 10.53 18.60
N ASP A 210 -29.80 10.57 17.27
CA ASP A 210 -29.86 9.41 16.36
C ASP A 210 -28.76 9.55 15.29
N VAL A 211 -27.50 9.44 15.74
CA VAL A 211 -26.34 9.89 14.97
C VAL A 211 -26.04 8.98 13.78
N LYS A 212 -25.97 9.53 12.56
CA LYS A 212 -25.73 8.75 11.33
C LYS A 212 -24.45 9.12 10.58
N GLU A 213 -23.87 10.27 10.90
CA GLU A 213 -22.73 10.83 10.18
C GLU A 213 -21.59 11.16 11.14
N GLU A 214 -20.36 10.80 10.76
CA GLU A 214 -19.15 11.13 11.51
C GLU A 214 -18.77 12.61 11.32
N GLY A 215 -18.18 13.20 12.35
CA GLY A 215 -17.72 14.59 12.27
C GLY A 215 -17.74 15.35 13.59
N LYS A 216 -17.49 16.65 13.50
CA LYS A 216 -17.62 17.59 14.62
C LYS A 216 -18.82 18.48 14.37
N PHE A 217 -19.74 18.51 15.32
CA PHE A 217 -21.00 19.24 15.24
C PHE A 217 -21.13 20.17 16.43
N ASN A 218 -21.73 21.33 16.20
CA ASN A 218 -22.05 22.30 17.25
C ASN A 218 -23.57 22.38 17.34
N LEU A 219 -24.11 22.15 18.51
CA LEU A 219 -25.52 22.26 18.81
C LEU A 219 -25.71 23.53 19.65
N ASN A 220 -26.48 24.48 19.14
CA ASN A 220 -26.80 25.70 19.88
C ASN A 220 -28.14 25.52 20.56
N LEU A 221 -28.11 25.41 21.88
CA LEU A 221 -29.28 25.24 22.71
C LEU A 221 -29.63 26.57 23.37
N ASN A 222 -30.88 27.00 23.21
CA ASN A 222 -31.38 28.26 23.73
C ASN A 222 -32.67 28.06 24.51
N ALA A 223 -32.77 28.63 25.70
CA ALA A 223 -34.00 28.70 26.48
C ALA A 223 -34.38 30.15 26.71
N VAL A 224 -35.67 30.47 26.56
CA VAL A 224 -36.24 31.80 26.79
C VAL A 224 -37.38 31.67 27.78
N SER A 225 -37.33 32.41 28.89
CA SER A 225 -38.45 32.48 29.83
C SER A 225 -39.60 33.32 29.24
N GLU A 226 -40.84 32.87 29.44
CA GLU A 226 -42.02 33.59 28.99
C GLU A 226 -42.16 34.92 29.72
N LEU A 227 -41.89 34.90 31.03
CA LEU A 227 -41.80 36.08 31.89
C LEU A 227 -40.37 36.62 31.89
N GLY A 228 -40.21 37.93 31.70
CA GLY A 228 -38.92 38.62 31.66
C GLY A 228 -38.15 38.51 30.36
N LYS A 229 -38.51 37.57 29.49
CA LYS A 229 -37.78 37.29 28.24
C LYS A 229 -36.28 37.04 28.46
N VAL A 230 -35.94 36.49 29.63
CA VAL A 230 -34.55 36.17 29.96
C VAL A 230 -34.13 34.99 29.09
N GLN A 231 -33.01 35.16 28.40
CA GLN A 231 -32.45 34.18 27.48
C GLN A 231 -31.18 33.58 28.09
N ARG A 232 -31.07 32.25 28.01
CA ARG A 232 -29.87 31.50 28.38
C ARG A 232 -29.50 30.59 27.22
N GLU A 233 -28.22 30.60 26.88
CA GLU A 233 -27.66 29.82 25.77
C GLU A 233 -26.61 28.86 26.28
N SER A 234 -26.57 27.67 25.69
CA SER A 234 -25.52 26.68 25.88
C SER A 234 -25.04 26.19 24.52
N LYS A 235 -23.72 26.12 24.35
CA LYS A 235 -23.07 25.59 23.14
C LYS A 235 -22.53 24.22 23.45
N ILE A 236 -23.07 23.22 22.76
CA ILE A 236 -22.73 21.82 22.93
C ILE A 236 -21.87 21.42 21.73
N GLU A 237 -20.62 21.05 21.98
CA GLU A 237 -19.74 20.48 20.95
C GLU A 237 -19.86 18.96 20.98
N ALA A 238 -20.17 18.33 19.85
CA ALA A 238 -20.28 16.89 19.72
C ALA A 238 -19.28 16.37 18.67
N LYS A 239 -18.43 15.42 19.08
CA LYS A 239 -17.52 14.69 18.21
C LYS A 239 -18.08 13.29 17.98
N VAL A 240 -18.51 13.02 16.76
CA VAL A 240 -19.01 11.72 16.34
C VAL A 240 -17.90 10.96 15.64
N GLU A 241 -17.61 9.75 16.10
CA GLU A 241 -16.65 8.83 15.46
C GLU A 241 -17.29 7.44 15.22
N GLU A 242 -16.71 6.68 14.30
CA GLU A 242 -17.00 5.26 14.13
C GLU A 242 -16.42 4.50 15.33
N CYS A 243 -17.26 4.09 16.27
CA CYS A 243 -16.81 3.40 17.48
C CYS A 243 -16.59 1.91 17.27
N TYR A 244 -17.23 1.34 16.25
CA TYR A 244 -17.36 -0.09 16.03
C TYR A 244 -16.95 -0.47 14.61
N GLU A 245 -15.65 -0.53 14.36
CA GLU A 245 -15.11 -0.98 13.08
C GLU A 245 -13.96 -1.96 13.34
N LEU A 246 -14.07 -3.17 12.78
CA LEU A 246 -13.01 -4.17 12.78
C LEU A 246 -12.59 -4.47 11.35
N ASP A 247 -11.29 -4.69 11.17
CA ASP A 247 -10.72 -5.25 9.96
C ASP A 247 -10.27 -6.68 10.28
N VAL A 248 -10.74 -7.64 9.50
CA VAL A 248 -10.44 -9.07 9.68
C VAL A 248 -9.76 -9.54 8.41
N GLU A 249 -8.57 -10.10 8.52
CA GLU A 249 -7.78 -10.56 7.38
C GLU A 249 -7.19 -11.95 7.67
N ILE A 250 -7.44 -12.91 6.78
CA ILE A 250 -6.80 -14.23 6.79
C ILE A 250 -5.56 -14.15 5.88
N GLU A 251 -4.40 -14.61 6.36
CA GLU A 251 -3.12 -14.51 5.62
C GLU A 251 -3.16 -15.09 4.19
N LYS A 252 -4.05 -16.04 3.92
CA LYS A 252 -4.20 -16.72 2.63
C LYS A 252 -5.65 -16.73 2.16
N GLU A 253 -5.86 -16.38 0.90
CA GLU A 253 -7.16 -16.50 0.23
C GLU A 253 -7.52 -17.96 -0.13
N LYS A 254 -6.51 -18.83 -0.29
CA LYS A 254 -6.70 -20.23 -0.65
C LYS A 254 -5.56 -21.13 -0.18
N ASP A 255 -5.89 -22.36 0.16
CA ASP A 255 -4.90 -23.40 0.49
C ASP A 255 -5.41 -24.80 0.16
N VAL A 256 -4.50 -25.77 0.12
CA VAL A 256 -4.82 -27.19 -0.06
C VAL A 256 -4.37 -27.96 1.17
N VAL A 257 -5.34 -28.56 1.86
CA VAL A 257 -5.13 -29.32 3.09
C VAL A 257 -5.39 -30.80 2.86
N CYS A 258 -4.72 -31.63 3.64
CA CYS A 258 -4.90 -33.07 3.60
C CYS A 258 -5.92 -33.51 4.64
N THR A 259 -6.71 -34.53 4.32
CA THR A 259 -7.58 -35.18 5.31
C THR A 259 -6.77 -35.69 6.49
N GLU A 260 -7.32 -35.56 7.71
CA GLU A 260 -6.72 -36.01 8.98
C GLU A 260 -5.44 -35.25 9.38
N GLU A 261 -5.20 -34.07 8.81
CA GLU A 261 -4.11 -33.17 9.21
C GLU A 261 -4.65 -31.83 9.71
N ASP A 262 -4.15 -31.38 10.86
CA ASP A 262 -4.39 -30.04 11.37
C ASP A 262 -3.58 -29.03 10.56
N ASN A 263 -4.25 -27.97 10.09
CA ASN A 263 -3.59 -26.80 9.54
C ASN A 263 -4.08 -25.57 10.32
N THR A 264 -3.17 -24.65 10.60
CA THR A 264 -3.46 -23.40 11.29
C THR A 264 -3.26 -22.22 10.34
N TYR A 265 -4.13 -21.22 10.47
CA TYR A 265 -4.05 -19.96 9.74
C TYR A 265 -4.12 -18.81 10.73
N ASP A 266 -3.21 -17.85 10.58
CA ASP A 266 -3.27 -16.63 11.35
C ASP A 266 -4.37 -15.72 10.79
N VAL A 267 -5.30 -15.33 11.64
CA VAL A 267 -6.35 -14.35 11.35
C VAL A 267 -6.00 -13.07 12.09
N SER A 268 -5.63 -12.03 11.35
CA SER A 268 -5.37 -10.72 11.92
C SER A 268 -6.68 -9.97 12.10
N ILE A 269 -6.90 -9.44 13.31
CA ILE A 269 -8.09 -8.69 13.68
C ILE A 269 -7.61 -7.36 14.23
N LYS A 270 -7.97 -6.28 13.54
CA LYS A 270 -7.56 -4.93 13.89
C LYS A 270 -8.77 -4.08 14.24
N ASN A 271 -8.71 -3.41 15.39
CA ASN A 271 -9.76 -2.50 15.80
C ASN A 271 -9.51 -1.11 15.20
N LEU A 272 -10.31 -0.75 14.20
CA LEU A 272 -10.31 0.58 13.57
C LEU A 272 -11.23 1.57 14.29
N GLY A 273 -12.15 1.06 15.13
CA GLY A 273 -13.06 1.85 15.93
C GLY A 273 -12.37 2.60 17.08
N ALA A 274 -13.00 3.68 17.52
CA ALA A 274 -12.47 4.56 18.57
C ALA A 274 -12.52 3.96 20.01
N LEU A 275 -13.27 2.88 20.22
CA LEU A 275 -13.43 2.24 21.53
C LEU A 275 -12.77 0.86 21.55
N GLY A 276 -12.26 0.44 22.72
CA GLY A 276 -11.86 -0.95 22.94
C GLY A 276 -13.06 -1.89 22.93
N GLN A 277 -12.89 -3.10 22.42
CA GLN A 277 -13.98 -4.04 22.14
C GLN A 277 -13.64 -5.45 22.60
N ASP A 278 -14.63 -6.13 23.18
CA ASP A 278 -14.61 -7.58 23.35
C ASP A 278 -15.22 -8.20 22.09
N VAL A 279 -14.41 -9.00 21.40
CA VAL A 279 -14.72 -9.57 20.09
C VAL A 279 -14.86 -11.08 20.22
N LYS A 280 -16.03 -11.59 19.84
CA LYS A 280 -16.32 -13.01 19.76
C LYS A 280 -16.02 -13.53 18.36
N LEU A 281 -15.18 -14.55 18.27
CA LEU A 281 -14.76 -15.21 17.06
C LEU A 281 -15.60 -16.45 16.80
N SER A 282 -16.01 -16.63 15.55
CA SER A 282 -16.75 -17.80 15.11
C SER A 282 -16.39 -18.13 13.66
N VAL A 283 -16.71 -19.35 13.24
CA VAL A 283 -16.48 -19.81 11.87
C VAL A 283 -17.81 -20.19 11.24
N ASP A 284 -18.04 -19.75 10.01
CA ASP A 284 -19.16 -20.20 9.18
C ASP A 284 -18.65 -21.01 7.97
N GLY A 285 -19.48 -21.94 7.49
CA GLY A 285 -19.16 -22.86 6.38
C GLY A 285 -18.73 -24.26 6.85
N ALA A 286 -17.47 -24.43 7.28
CA ALA A 286 -16.90 -25.73 7.60
C ALA A 286 -17.01 -26.09 9.09
N LYS A 287 -17.77 -27.15 9.42
CA LYS A 287 -17.92 -27.65 10.82
C LYS A 287 -16.65 -28.18 11.47
N TRP A 288 -15.62 -28.42 10.67
CA TRP A 288 -14.32 -28.93 11.09
C TRP A 288 -13.28 -27.83 11.26
N ALA A 289 -13.70 -26.57 11.14
CA ALA A 289 -12.88 -25.39 11.38
C ALA A 289 -13.35 -24.64 12.63
N GLY A 290 -12.44 -24.04 13.37
CA GLY A 290 -12.74 -23.30 14.60
C GLY A 290 -11.53 -22.52 15.12
N PHE A 291 -11.76 -21.66 16.10
CA PHE A 291 -10.71 -20.95 16.82
C PHE A 291 -10.39 -21.66 18.14
N GLU A 292 -9.13 -21.61 18.58
CA GLU A 292 -8.76 -22.10 19.91
C GLU A 292 -9.36 -21.22 21.03
N ASN A 293 -9.31 -19.90 20.83
CA ASN A 293 -9.94 -18.90 21.71
C ASN A 293 -11.04 -18.19 20.92
N ASP A 294 -12.27 -18.27 21.41
CA ASP A 294 -13.44 -17.68 20.75
C ASP A 294 -13.75 -16.25 21.23
N THR A 295 -12.98 -15.68 22.15
CA THR A 295 -13.12 -14.29 22.61
C THR A 295 -11.78 -13.61 22.78
N ILE A 296 -11.64 -12.38 22.28
CA ILE A 296 -10.45 -11.53 22.46
C ILE A 296 -10.85 -10.08 22.75
N HIS A 297 -10.13 -9.42 23.67
CA HIS A 297 -10.27 -7.98 23.89
C HIS A 297 -9.27 -7.21 23.02
N ILE A 298 -9.70 -6.20 22.27
CA ILE A 298 -8.83 -5.40 21.37
C ILE A 298 -9.05 -3.92 21.63
N VAL A 299 -7.98 -3.21 22.02
CA VAL A 299 -8.06 -1.75 22.25
C VAL A 299 -8.11 -1.01 20.90
N SER A 300 -8.67 0.20 20.87
CA SER A 300 -8.69 1.07 19.68
C SER A 300 -7.30 1.18 19.03
N GLY A 301 -7.23 0.88 17.73
CA GLY A 301 -6.00 0.92 16.94
C GLY A 301 -5.03 -0.26 17.13
N GLU A 302 -5.33 -1.19 18.04
CA GLU A 302 -4.54 -2.41 18.26
C GLU A 302 -4.91 -3.48 17.22
N GLU A 303 -3.95 -4.36 16.93
CA GLU A 303 -4.09 -5.53 16.06
C GLU A 303 -3.72 -6.78 16.87
N LYS A 304 -4.58 -7.80 16.83
CA LYS A 304 -4.36 -9.10 17.46
C LYS A 304 -4.55 -10.23 16.47
N THR A 305 -3.74 -11.26 16.60
CA THR A 305 -3.81 -12.47 15.77
C THR A 305 -4.54 -13.58 16.53
N ALA A 306 -5.46 -14.26 15.86
CA ALA A 306 -6.12 -15.47 16.35
C ALA A 306 -5.82 -16.64 15.41
N GLU A 307 -5.63 -17.84 15.96
CA GLU A 307 -5.33 -19.04 15.17
C GLU A 307 -6.63 -19.74 14.75
N LEU A 308 -6.90 -19.78 13.44
CA LEU A 308 -7.96 -20.57 12.83
C LEU A 308 -7.43 -21.98 12.57
N ILE A 309 -7.98 -22.97 13.28
CA ILE A 309 -7.63 -24.38 13.17
C ILE A 309 -8.58 -25.06 12.19
N VAL A 310 -8.00 -25.78 11.23
CA VAL A 310 -8.70 -26.55 10.19
C VAL A 310 -8.32 -28.02 10.31
N ASN A 311 -9.28 -28.87 10.67
CA ASN A 311 -9.09 -30.32 10.84
C ASN A 311 -10.14 -31.14 10.06
N PRO A 312 -10.01 -31.28 8.73
CA PRO A 312 -10.94 -32.05 7.93
C PRO A 312 -10.83 -33.55 8.26
N GLY A 313 -11.95 -34.16 8.68
CA GLY A 313 -12.00 -35.60 8.92
C GLY A 313 -11.78 -36.45 7.65
N LYS A 314 -11.52 -37.75 7.84
CA LYS A 314 -11.18 -38.72 6.78
C LYS A 314 -12.13 -38.77 5.57
N SER A 315 -13.42 -38.50 5.78
CA SER A 315 -14.46 -38.57 4.74
C SER A 315 -14.71 -37.25 4.01
N VAL A 316 -14.01 -36.18 4.39
CA VAL A 316 -14.18 -34.84 3.81
C VAL A 316 -13.27 -34.70 2.59
N SER A 317 -13.82 -34.29 1.45
CA SER A 317 -13.03 -33.92 0.27
C SER A 317 -13.79 -32.90 -0.57
N GLY A 318 -13.07 -32.05 -1.31
CA GLY A 318 -13.64 -30.99 -2.13
C GLY A 318 -13.21 -29.60 -1.69
N ASN A 319 -13.85 -28.57 -2.25
CA ASN A 319 -13.55 -27.17 -1.93
C ASN A 319 -14.55 -26.65 -0.90
N PHE A 320 -14.04 -26.05 0.16
CA PHE A 320 -14.83 -25.47 1.24
C PHE A 320 -14.44 -24.00 1.41
N GLU A 321 -15.43 -23.14 1.53
CA GLU A 321 -15.24 -21.75 1.93
C GLU A 321 -15.37 -21.69 3.46
N VAL A 322 -14.32 -21.19 4.12
CA VAL A 322 -14.26 -21.06 5.58
C VAL A 322 -14.23 -19.57 5.91
N ASN A 323 -15.33 -19.08 6.50
CA ASN A 323 -15.49 -17.67 6.84
C ASN A 323 -15.10 -17.47 8.31
N ALA A 324 -14.02 -16.74 8.57
CA ALA A 324 -13.68 -16.24 9.89
C ALA A 324 -14.56 -15.03 10.20
N ILE A 325 -15.34 -15.09 11.28
CA ILE A 325 -16.29 -14.04 11.67
C ILE A 325 -15.90 -13.47 13.03
N ALA A 326 -15.72 -12.16 13.11
CA ALA A 326 -15.59 -11.39 14.33
C ALA A 326 -16.90 -10.63 14.63
N GLU A 327 -17.51 -10.90 15.78
CA GLU A 327 -18.73 -10.24 16.26
C GLU A 327 -18.42 -9.47 17.55
N ILE A 328 -18.85 -8.21 17.64
CA ILE A 328 -18.60 -7.38 18.82
C ILE A 328 -19.65 -7.72 19.90
N GLU A 329 -19.22 -8.13 21.09
CA GLU A 329 -20.13 -8.66 22.13
C GLU A 329 -21.16 -7.62 22.61
N ASN A 330 -20.78 -6.34 22.70
CA ASN A 330 -21.68 -5.28 23.16
C ASN A 330 -22.63 -4.75 22.05
N LYS A 331 -22.46 -5.18 20.80
CA LYS A 331 -23.27 -4.74 19.65
C LYS A 331 -23.63 -5.94 18.77
N THR A 332 -24.53 -6.78 19.31
CA THR A 332 -25.02 -8.00 18.66
C THR A 332 -25.47 -7.74 17.23
N GLY A 333 -25.02 -8.58 16.29
CA GLY A 333 -25.37 -8.48 14.88
C GLY A 333 -24.41 -7.65 14.02
N LEU A 334 -23.48 -6.88 14.62
CA LEU A 334 -22.40 -6.25 13.88
C LEU A 334 -21.24 -7.24 13.71
N LYS A 335 -21.06 -7.72 12.48
CA LYS A 335 -20.12 -8.79 12.12
C LYS A 335 -19.16 -8.34 11.03
N PHE A 336 -17.90 -8.71 11.20
CA PHE A 336 -16.83 -8.50 10.22
C PHE A 336 -16.27 -9.87 9.87
N SER A 337 -15.91 -10.09 8.61
CA SER A 337 -15.48 -11.41 8.19
C SER A 337 -14.55 -11.38 7.00
N ASP A 338 -13.68 -12.38 6.94
CA ASP A 338 -12.89 -12.71 5.77
C ASP A 338 -12.93 -14.23 5.53
N ALA A 339 -12.58 -14.65 4.32
CA ALA A 339 -12.83 -16.00 3.83
C ALA A 339 -11.59 -16.63 3.20
N ILE A 340 -11.36 -17.92 3.50
CA ILE A 340 -10.36 -18.75 2.85
C ILE A 340 -11.02 -19.92 2.12
N ILE A 341 -10.58 -20.17 0.88
CA ILE A 341 -10.99 -21.35 0.11
C ILE A 341 -10.02 -22.50 0.39
N VAL A 342 -10.50 -23.51 1.09
CA VAL A 342 -9.75 -24.70 1.48
C VAL A 342 -10.12 -25.88 0.58
N GLU A 343 -9.17 -26.32 -0.25
CA GLU A 343 -9.30 -27.56 -1.02
C GLU A 343 -8.83 -28.74 -0.15
N VAL A 344 -9.76 -29.61 0.25
CA VAL A 344 -9.46 -30.81 1.03
C VAL A 344 -9.14 -31.95 0.08
N ALA A 345 -7.86 -32.29 -0.01
CA ALA A 345 -7.35 -33.41 -0.78
C ALA A 345 -7.37 -34.70 0.07
N PRO A 346 -7.83 -35.84 -0.47
CA PRO A 346 -7.77 -37.11 0.24
C PRO A 346 -6.31 -37.53 0.47
N LYS A 347 -6.05 -38.24 1.58
CA LYS A 347 -4.72 -38.69 2.02
C LYS A 347 -3.88 -39.33 0.89
N ASN A 348 -4.49 -40.18 0.07
CA ASN A 348 -3.84 -40.85 -1.07
C ASN A 348 -3.36 -39.91 -2.18
N SER A 349 -3.93 -38.71 -2.27
CA SER A 349 -3.56 -37.68 -3.25
C SER A 349 -2.49 -36.75 -2.68
N CYS A 350 -2.44 -36.58 -1.36
CA CYS A 350 -1.44 -35.76 -0.68
C CYS A 350 -0.01 -36.28 -0.81
N TYR A 351 0.14 -37.61 -0.82
CA TYR A 351 1.43 -38.30 -0.80
C TYR A 351 1.66 -39.15 -2.06
N LYS A 352 0.85 -38.94 -3.11
CA LYS A 352 0.81 -39.79 -4.29
C LYS A 352 2.19 -39.98 -4.92
N ALA A 353 2.65 -41.22 -5.03
CA ALA A 353 3.89 -41.56 -5.71
C ALA A 353 3.64 -42.13 -7.12
N ALA A 354 4.39 -41.66 -8.10
CA ALA A 354 4.45 -42.25 -9.44
C ALA A 354 5.79 -42.97 -9.65
N ILE A 355 5.73 -44.28 -9.88
CA ILE A 355 6.91 -45.13 -10.12
C ILE A 355 7.11 -45.32 -11.62
N GLY A 356 8.03 -44.54 -12.20
CA GLY A 356 8.49 -44.62 -13.57
C GLY A 356 9.60 -45.65 -13.74
N ALA A 357 9.22 -46.90 -14.00
CA ALA A 357 10.13 -48.00 -14.35
C ALA A 357 9.74 -48.67 -15.67
N LYS A 358 10.70 -49.31 -16.34
CA LYS A 358 10.38 -50.20 -17.47
C LYS A 358 9.59 -51.40 -16.96
N ASN A 359 8.49 -51.75 -17.62
CA ASN A 359 7.70 -52.93 -17.25
C ASN A 359 8.48 -54.24 -17.42
N THR A 360 9.47 -54.26 -18.32
CA THR A 360 10.29 -55.43 -18.58
C THR A 360 11.76 -55.06 -18.72
N ILE A 361 12.61 -55.82 -18.05
CA ILE A 361 14.05 -55.66 -18.01
C ILE A 361 14.71 -56.96 -18.47
N THR A 362 15.67 -56.90 -19.38
CA THR A 362 16.44 -58.09 -19.77
C THR A 362 17.79 -58.08 -19.08
N ASN A 363 18.11 -59.13 -18.34
CA ASN A 363 19.42 -59.32 -17.71
C ASN A 363 20.09 -60.59 -18.25
N PHE A 364 21.40 -60.51 -18.50
CA PHE A 364 22.18 -61.57 -19.12
C PHE A 364 23.10 -62.29 -18.12
N TYR A 365 22.58 -62.64 -16.94
CA TYR A 365 23.35 -63.26 -15.86
C TYR A 365 24.57 -62.44 -15.43
N ALA A 366 24.43 -61.12 -15.48
CA ALA A 366 25.48 -60.19 -15.08
C ALA A 366 24.93 -59.28 -13.98
N ARG A 367 25.80 -58.93 -13.03
CA ARG A 367 25.48 -57.87 -12.07
C ARG A 367 25.20 -56.58 -12.84
N ASP A 368 23.96 -56.11 -12.77
CA ASP A 368 23.49 -54.95 -13.51
C ASP A 368 22.64 -54.06 -12.60
N PHE A 369 22.57 -52.77 -12.92
CA PHE A 369 21.85 -51.77 -12.14
C PHE A 369 20.78 -51.12 -13.01
N PHE A 370 19.54 -51.23 -12.58
CA PHE A 370 18.41 -50.57 -13.24
C PHE A 370 17.85 -49.50 -12.33
N PHE A 371 17.54 -48.34 -12.90
CA PHE A 371 16.93 -47.27 -12.13
C PHE A 371 15.40 -47.27 -12.34
N ALA A 372 14.66 -47.14 -11.24
CA ALA A 372 13.26 -46.77 -11.23
C ALA A 372 13.16 -45.31 -10.76
N ASN A 373 12.55 -44.45 -11.59
CA ASN A 373 12.35 -43.06 -11.24
C ASN A 373 11.08 -42.92 -10.41
N VAL A 374 11.19 -42.45 -9.17
CA VAL A 374 10.06 -42.17 -8.30
C VAL A 374 9.80 -40.68 -8.32
N LYS A 375 8.57 -40.26 -8.58
CA LYS A 375 8.14 -38.87 -8.50
C LYS A 375 7.05 -38.72 -7.46
N ASN A 376 7.21 -37.76 -6.55
CA ASN A 376 6.12 -37.32 -5.68
C ASN A 376 5.16 -36.46 -6.52
N GLU A 377 3.99 -36.99 -6.85
CA GLU A 377 2.89 -36.27 -7.50
C GLU A 377 1.92 -35.65 -6.49
N GLY A 378 2.13 -35.91 -5.20
CA GLY A 378 1.37 -35.30 -4.12
C GLY A 378 1.74 -33.84 -3.87
N ILE A 379 0.91 -33.20 -3.04
CA ILE A 379 1.03 -31.79 -2.66
C ILE A 379 1.88 -31.56 -1.41
N LYS A 380 2.19 -32.61 -0.64
CA LYS A 380 3.03 -32.54 0.56
C LYS A 380 4.37 -33.25 0.35
N ARG A 381 5.35 -32.91 1.18
CA ARG A 381 6.62 -33.65 1.25
C ARG A 381 6.33 -35.04 1.82
N ALA A 382 6.86 -36.06 1.17
CA ALA A 382 6.66 -37.45 1.54
C ALA A 382 8.02 -38.11 1.84
N GLU A 383 8.06 -38.95 2.86
CA GLU A 383 9.13 -39.92 3.06
C GLU A 383 8.55 -41.29 2.70
N TYR A 384 9.13 -41.91 1.67
CA TYR A 384 8.69 -43.20 1.16
C TYR A 384 9.60 -44.29 1.69
N GLU A 385 9.05 -45.26 2.41
CA GLU A 385 9.73 -46.52 2.71
C GLU A 385 9.65 -47.44 1.49
N VAL A 386 10.79 -47.96 1.07
CA VAL A 386 10.94 -48.71 -0.19
C VAL A 386 10.97 -50.20 0.11
N GLY A 387 9.85 -50.87 -0.14
CA GLY A 387 9.73 -52.33 -0.11
C GLY A 387 10.00 -52.97 -1.48
N LEU A 388 10.59 -54.16 -1.48
CA LEU A 388 10.75 -54.97 -2.68
C LEU A 388 10.20 -56.38 -2.42
N GLU A 389 9.12 -56.74 -3.12
CA GLU A 389 8.58 -58.10 -3.16
C GLU A 389 9.11 -58.82 -4.40
N GLY A 390 9.67 -60.02 -4.25
CA GLY A 390 10.10 -60.83 -5.38
C GLY A 390 11.28 -61.75 -5.07
N VAL A 391 12.12 -61.98 -6.08
CA VAL A 391 13.27 -62.89 -6.01
C VAL A 391 14.42 -62.31 -5.18
N SER A 392 15.10 -63.16 -4.41
CA SER A 392 16.14 -62.76 -3.44
C SER A 392 17.43 -62.21 -4.05
N TRP A 393 17.66 -62.42 -5.34
CA TRP A 393 18.84 -61.92 -6.07
C TRP A 393 18.65 -60.51 -6.65
N VAL A 394 17.54 -59.84 -6.35
CA VAL A 394 17.32 -58.42 -6.62
C VAL A 394 17.33 -57.65 -5.31
N LYS A 395 18.06 -56.55 -5.26
CA LYS A 395 18.09 -55.62 -4.12
C LYS A 395 17.69 -54.23 -4.59
N VAL A 396 17.09 -53.43 -3.72
CA VAL A 396 16.75 -52.02 -3.97
C VAL A 396 17.56 -51.12 -3.04
N SER A 397 18.00 -49.96 -3.54
CA SER A 397 18.70 -48.94 -2.75
C SER A 397 18.42 -47.54 -3.33
N PRO A 398 18.13 -46.51 -2.51
CA PRO A 398 18.00 -46.57 -1.04
C PRO A 398 16.73 -47.30 -0.57
N ASP A 399 16.68 -47.61 0.72
CA ASP A 399 15.53 -48.19 1.45
C ASP A 399 14.49 -47.14 1.86
N SER A 400 14.86 -45.86 1.89
CA SER A 400 13.92 -44.74 2.02
C SER A 400 14.21 -43.60 1.05
N LEU A 401 13.19 -42.82 0.72
CA LEU A 401 13.30 -41.68 -0.19
C LEU A 401 12.43 -40.51 0.27
N ALA A 402 13.06 -39.40 0.67
CA ALA A 402 12.36 -38.15 0.98
C ALA A 402 12.25 -37.25 -0.27
N LEU A 403 11.02 -36.97 -0.72
CA LEU A 403 10.73 -36.16 -1.90
C LEU A 403 9.79 -35.01 -1.58
N ASN A 404 10.16 -33.79 -1.98
CA ASN A 404 9.25 -32.65 -2.00
C ASN A 404 8.21 -32.79 -3.13
N PRO A 405 7.09 -32.04 -3.09
CA PRO A 405 6.09 -32.02 -4.16
C PRO A 405 6.72 -31.79 -5.55
N GLY A 406 6.39 -32.66 -6.50
CA GLY A 406 6.91 -32.63 -7.86
C GLY A 406 8.36 -33.08 -8.03
N GLN A 407 9.10 -33.33 -6.94
CA GLN A 407 10.47 -33.80 -6.98
C GLN A 407 10.53 -35.26 -7.44
N SER A 408 11.63 -35.62 -8.10
CA SER A 408 11.93 -37.00 -8.46
C SER A 408 13.21 -37.50 -7.79
N GLY A 409 13.23 -38.78 -7.46
CA GLY A 409 14.40 -39.51 -6.97
C GLY A 409 14.53 -40.85 -7.68
N ASN A 410 15.72 -41.43 -7.66
CA ASN A 410 15.99 -42.70 -8.33
C ASN A 410 16.18 -43.81 -7.31
N LEU A 411 15.51 -44.94 -7.53
CA LEU A 411 15.79 -46.20 -6.86
C LEU A 411 16.68 -47.05 -7.76
N ASN A 412 17.78 -47.55 -7.22
CA ASN A 412 18.67 -48.47 -7.91
C ASN A 412 18.28 -49.90 -7.56
N LEU A 413 17.83 -50.64 -8.56
CA LEU A 413 17.61 -52.07 -8.52
C LEU A 413 18.91 -52.76 -8.92
N GLU A 414 19.58 -53.37 -7.95
CA GLU A 414 20.74 -54.22 -8.16
C GLU A 414 20.28 -55.64 -8.49
N ILE A 415 20.53 -56.07 -9.72
CA ILE A 415 20.17 -57.39 -10.21
C ILE A 415 21.44 -58.25 -10.26
N ASN A 416 21.50 -59.32 -9.45
CA ASN A 416 22.67 -60.20 -9.38
C ASN A 416 22.28 -61.69 -9.33
N PRO A 417 21.67 -62.24 -10.40
CA PRO A 417 21.32 -63.65 -10.46
C PRO A 417 22.58 -64.54 -10.51
N ASN A 418 22.61 -65.60 -9.72
CA ASN A 418 23.62 -66.64 -9.82
C ASN A 418 23.45 -67.47 -11.11
N SER A 419 24.50 -68.14 -11.57
CA SER A 419 24.50 -68.96 -12.80
C SER A 419 23.55 -70.16 -12.76
N ASP A 420 23.16 -70.58 -11.55
CA ASP A 420 22.31 -71.74 -11.32
C ASP A 420 20.81 -71.44 -11.51
N ILE A 421 20.46 -70.16 -11.70
CA ILE A 421 19.07 -69.75 -11.92
C ILE A 421 18.69 -70.03 -13.39
N GLU A 422 17.58 -70.71 -13.60
CA GLU A 422 17.11 -71.01 -14.95
C GLU A 422 16.75 -69.74 -15.75
N ALA A 423 16.85 -69.81 -17.07
CA ALA A 423 16.45 -68.70 -17.92
C ALA A 423 14.92 -68.61 -17.90
N GLY A 424 14.37 -67.44 -17.61
CA GLY A 424 12.93 -67.29 -17.38
C GLY A 424 12.53 -65.83 -17.18
N THR A 425 11.24 -65.61 -16.90
CA THR A 425 10.71 -64.31 -16.53
C THR A 425 10.36 -64.33 -15.05
N TYR A 426 10.91 -63.38 -14.29
CA TYR A 426 10.73 -63.27 -12.85
C TYR A 426 10.07 -61.92 -12.53
N GLY A 427 8.88 -61.95 -11.95
CA GLY A 427 8.19 -60.74 -11.51
C GLY A 427 8.78 -60.24 -10.19
N ILE A 428 9.02 -58.93 -10.11
CA ILE A 428 9.27 -58.21 -8.87
C ILE A 428 8.25 -57.07 -8.76
N LYS A 429 7.97 -56.64 -7.53
CA LYS A 429 7.07 -55.54 -7.24
C LYS A 429 7.75 -54.57 -6.28
N ILE A 430 7.89 -53.32 -6.72
CA ILE A 430 8.36 -52.22 -5.87
C ILE A 430 7.13 -51.70 -5.12
N ASN A 431 7.21 -51.60 -3.81
CA ASN A 431 6.23 -50.95 -2.95
C ASN A 431 6.86 -49.68 -2.36
N LEU A 432 6.12 -48.58 -2.38
CA LEU A 432 6.46 -47.34 -1.70
C LEU A 432 5.37 -47.09 -0.66
N GLU A 433 5.74 -47.08 0.61
CA GLU A 433 4.82 -46.81 1.71
C GLU A 433 5.07 -45.41 2.26
N SER A 434 4.02 -44.61 2.39
CA SER A 434 4.09 -43.28 3.03
C SER A 434 2.74 -42.92 3.63
N ASN A 435 2.72 -42.59 4.92
CA ASN A 435 1.51 -42.26 5.68
C ASN A 435 0.39 -43.32 5.51
N ASP A 436 0.72 -44.60 5.70
CA ASP A 436 -0.18 -45.76 5.59
C ASP A 436 -0.72 -46.03 4.16
N GLU A 437 -0.23 -45.33 3.15
CA GLU A 437 -0.60 -45.54 1.75
C GLU A 437 0.52 -46.26 1.00
N VAL A 438 0.16 -47.34 0.28
CA VAL A 438 1.11 -48.17 -0.48
C VAL A 438 0.93 -47.99 -1.98
N TYR A 439 1.96 -47.45 -2.64
CA TYR A 439 2.03 -47.31 -4.09
C TYR A 439 2.92 -48.41 -4.66
N SER A 440 2.43 -49.17 -5.65
CA SER A 440 3.20 -50.32 -6.16
C SER A 440 3.36 -50.36 -7.68
N LYS A 441 4.47 -50.96 -8.12
CA LYS A 441 4.79 -51.16 -9.54
C LYS A 441 5.42 -52.53 -9.79
N ASN A 442 4.75 -53.31 -10.63
CA ASN A 442 5.26 -54.60 -11.10
C ASN A 442 6.29 -54.41 -12.24
N ILE A 443 7.37 -55.19 -12.20
CA ILE A 443 8.44 -55.22 -13.18
C ILE A 443 8.82 -56.68 -13.46
N ASP A 444 8.89 -57.05 -14.73
CA ASP A 444 9.30 -58.38 -15.17
C ASP A 444 10.79 -58.40 -15.54
N ILE A 445 11.57 -59.27 -14.91
CA ILE A 445 12.97 -59.50 -15.24
C ILE A 445 13.09 -60.74 -16.11
N GLN A 446 13.44 -60.55 -17.38
CA GLN A 446 13.75 -61.61 -18.32
C GLN A 446 15.22 -61.99 -18.25
N LEU A 447 15.52 -63.15 -17.66
CA LEU A 447 16.85 -63.74 -17.69
C LEU A 447 17.08 -64.46 -19.02
N ARG A 448 18.07 -64.00 -19.78
CA ARG A 448 18.45 -64.62 -21.06
C ARG A 448 19.95 -64.95 -21.06
N LYS A 449 20.33 -66.08 -21.62
CA LYS A 449 21.75 -66.38 -21.87
C LYS A 449 22.26 -65.49 -23.00
N GLU A 450 23.36 -64.77 -22.80
CA GLU A 450 23.92 -63.87 -23.82
C GLU A 450 24.28 -64.67 -25.08
N ASN A 451 23.83 -64.21 -26.25
CA ASN A 451 24.20 -64.84 -27.50
C ASN A 451 25.70 -64.62 -27.77
N LYS A 452 26.46 -65.71 -27.92
CA LYS A 452 27.92 -65.70 -28.17
C LYS A 452 28.33 -64.78 -29.33
N PHE A 453 27.46 -64.58 -30.33
CA PHE A 453 27.71 -63.68 -31.46
C PHE A 453 27.70 -62.20 -31.07
N ILE A 454 26.73 -61.76 -30.24
CA ILE A 454 26.59 -60.37 -29.80
C ILE A 454 27.77 -59.97 -28.91
N LYS A 455 28.25 -60.89 -28.06
CA LYS A 455 29.43 -60.67 -27.21
C LYS A 455 30.67 -60.31 -28.04
N LYS A 456 30.94 -61.05 -29.12
CA LYS A 456 32.05 -60.78 -30.05
C LYS A 456 31.93 -59.43 -30.76
N ILE A 457 30.71 -59.03 -31.17
CA ILE A 457 30.48 -57.71 -31.79
C ILE A 457 30.70 -56.58 -30.79
N LYS A 458 30.23 -56.73 -29.55
CA LYS A 458 30.37 -55.70 -28.50
C LYS A 458 31.85 -55.49 -28.12
N GLU A 459 32.62 -56.57 -28.05
CA GLU A 459 34.09 -56.51 -27.87
C GLU A 459 34.77 -55.82 -29.06
N GLY A 460 34.34 -56.10 -30.30
CA GLY A 460 34.82 -55.41 -31.50
C GLY A 460 34.51 -53.90 -31.50
N ILE A 461 33.27 -53.50 -31.19
CA ILE A 461 32.89 -52.08 -31.16
C ILE A 461 33.66 -51.32 -30.06
N ARG A 462 33.91 -51.93 -28.90
CA ARG A 462 34.77 -51.33 -27.86
C ARG A 462 36.20 -51.10 -28.35
N ALA A 463 36.76 -52.03 -29.12
CA ALA A 463 38.11 -51.86 -29.69
C ALA A 463 38.19 -50.69 -30.68
N TYR A 464 37.10 -50.37 -31.40
CA TYR A 464 37.07 -49.32 -32.43
C TYR A 464 36.34 -48.03 -32.01
N GLN A 465 35.90 -47.91 -30.76
CA GLN A 465 35.10 -46.79 -30.25
C GLN A 465 35.74 -45.42 -30.56
N TYR A 466 37.06 -45.30 -30.41
CA TYR A 466 37.78 -44.04 -30.65
C TYR A 466 37.84 -43.65 -32.13
N TYR A 467 37.90 -44.62 -33.04
CA TYR A 467 37.86 -44.38 -34.48
C TYR A 467 36.48 -43.94 -34.96
N ILE A 468 35.42 -44.50 -34.36
CA ILE A 468 34.04 -44.11 -34.65
C ILE A 468 33.79 -42.67 -34.19
N TYR A 469 34.29 -42.28 -33.01
CA TYR A 469 34.22 -40.88 -32.55
C TYR A 469 35.02 -39.91 -33.44
N LEU A 470 36.21 -40.31 -33.90
CA LEU A 470 37.02 -39.52 -34.83
C LEU A 470 36.28 -39.30 -36.17
N LEU A 471 35.66 -40.35 -36.71
CA LEU A 471 34.88 -40.29 -37.94
C LEU A 471 33.68 -39.34 -37.80
N LEU A 472 32.92 -39.46 -36.69
CA LEU A 472 31.80 -38.57 -36.39
C LEU A 472 32.24 -37.11 -36.23
N ALA A 473 33.37 -36.85 -35.57
CA ALA A 473 33.93 -35.51 -35.43
C ALA A 473 34.32 -34.90 -36.79
N ILE A 474 34.94 -35.68 -37.67
CA ILE A 474 35.28 -35.25 -39.04
C ILE A 474 34.01 -34.91 -39.83
N VAL A 475 32.97 -35.73 -39.74
CA VAL A 475 31.68 -35.49 -40.44
C VAL A 475 31.01 -34.21 -39.91
N ILE A 476 30.99 -34.00 -38.60
CA ILE A 476 30.42 -32.77 -37.99
C ILE A 476 31.20 -31.53 -38.42
N ILE A 477 32.54 -31.59 -38.44
CA ILE A 477 33.42 -30.52 -38.92
C ILE A 477 33.08 -30.18 -40.38
N ILE A 478 32.98 -31.19 -41.25
CA ILE A 478 32.63 -31.01 -42.67
C ILE A 478 31.26 -30.33 -42.80
N LEU A 479 30.25 -30.74 -42.02
CA LEU A 479 28.91 -30.13 -42.04
C LEU A 479 28.90 -28.67 -41.53
N ILE A 480 29.69 -28.35 -40.51
CA ILE A 480 29.83 -26.99 -39.97
C ILE A 480 30.49 -26.06 -41.00
N PHE A 481 31.49 -26.52 -41.74
CA PHE A 481 32.19 -25.71 -42.74
C PHE A 481 31.44 -25.61 -44.09
N LEU A 482 30.62 -26.59 -44.46
CA LEU A 482 29.82 -26.55 -45.69
C LEU A 482 28.74 -25.46 -45.69
N LYS A 483 28.06 -25.23 -44.55
CA LYS A 483 26.99 -24.20 -44.43
C LYS A 483 27.45 -22.75 -44.71
N PRO A 484 28.57 -22.24 -44.14
CA PRO A 484 29.03 -20.87 -44.40
C PRO A 484 29.55 -20.68 -45.83
N ILE A 485 30.16 -21.70 -46.45
CA ILE A 485 30.64 -21.68 -47.84
C ILE A 485 29.46 -21.55 -48.82
N LEU A 486 28.37 -22.30 -48.60
CA LEU A 486 27.14 -22.18 -49.41
C LEU A 486 26.45 -20.82 -49.21
N LYS A 487 26.46 -20.26 -48.00
CA LYS A 487 25.91 -18.93 -47.71
C LYS A 487 26.69 -17.79 -48.38
N THR A 488 28.01 -17.92 -48.51
CA THR A 488 28.84 -16.89 -49.16
C THR A 488 28.63 -16.84 -50.67
N LYS A 489 28.51 -18.02 -51.32
CA LYS A 489 28.18 -18.11 -52.75
C LYS A 489 26.84 -17.43 -53.07
N ASN A 490 25.82 -17.64 -52.23
CA ASN A 490 24.51 -17.01 -52.40
C ASN A 490 24.51 -15.49 -52.12
N ARG A 491 25.33 -15.01 -51.16
CA ARG A 491 25.48 -13.56 -50.91
C ARG A 491 26.16 -12.81 -52.06
N ILE A 492 27.15 -13.42 -52.70
CA ILE A 492 27.86 -12.81 -53.84
C ILE A 492 26.90 -12.68 -55.04
N LYS A 493 26.10 -13.72 -55.34
CA LYS A 493 25.09 -13.69 -56.40
C LYS A 493 24.04 -12.58 -56.16
N LYS A 494 23.54 -12.44 -54.93
CA LYS A 494 22.54 -11.42 -54.56
C LYS A 494 23.08 -9.99 -54.62
N ASN A 495 24.36 -9.78 -54.30
CA ASN A 495 25.00 -8.46 -54.37
C ASN A 495 25.31 -8.04 -55.81
N TYR A 496 25.62 -9.00 -56.70
CA TYR A 496 25.83 -8.73 -58.11
C TYR A 496 24.53 -8.25 -58.80
N GLU A 497 23.38 -8.87 -58.50
CA GLU A 497 22.09 -8.43 -59.02
C GLU A 497 21.66 -7.06 -58.48
N LYS A 498 21.88 -6.78 -57.18
CA LYS A 498 21.65 -5.44 -56.62
C LYS A 498 22.50 -4.37 -57.28
N TYR A 499 23.75 -4.69 -57.66
CA TYR A 499 24.62 -3.76 -58.37
C TYR A 499 24.11 -3.45 -59.79
N LYS A 500 23.60 -4.47 -60.50
CA LYS A 500 23.01 -4.33 -61.84
C LYS A 500 21.79 -3.39 -61.86
N VAL A 501 20.87 -3.55 -60.89
CA VAL A 501 19.68 -2.69 -60.75
C VAL A 501 20.05 -1.25 -60.37
N LYS A 502 21.05 -1.07 -59.49
CA LYS A 502 21.51 0.26 -59.08
C LYS A 502 22.15 1.03 -60.24
N ARG A 503 22.87 0.33 -61.14
CA ARG A 503 23.47 0.93 -62.34
C ARG A 503 22.42 1.39 -63.35
N GLN A 504 21.33 0.64 -63.54
CA GLN A 504 20.21 1.02 -64.40
C GLN A 504 19.44 2.23 -63.84
N ARG A 505 19.19 2.28 -62.52
CA ARG A 505 18.55 3.45 -61.87
C ARG A 505 19.39 4.73 -62.00
N LEU A 506 20.72 4.63 -61.94
CA LEU A 506 21.62 5.79 -62.11
C LEU A 506 21.64 6.34 -63.54
N LEU A 507 21.41 5.51 -64.56
CA LEU A 507 21.32 5.94 -65.96
C LEU A 507 19.97 6.63 -66.23
N ALA A 508 18.87 6.11 -65.67
CA ALA A 508 17.55 6.76 -65.74
C ALA A 508 17.49 8.10 -64.98
N LEU A 509 18.17 8.21 -63.82
CA LEU A 509 18.29 9.48 -63.09
C LEU A 509 19.15 10.52 -63.82
N LYS A 510 20.10 10.09 -64.66
CA LYS A 510 20.90 10.99 -65.49
C LYS A 510 20.12 11.55 -66.68
N SER A 511 19.22 10.79 -67.29
CA SER A 511 18.34 11.31 -68.36
C SER A 511 17.28 12.27 -67.81
N VAL A 512 16.65 11.97 -66.66
CA VAL A 512 15.67 12.86 -66.01
C VAL A 512 16.29 14.17 -65.50
N ARG A 513 17.56 14.14 -65.04
CA ARG A 513 18.29 15.35 -64.62
C ARG A 513 18.82 16.19 -65.78
N LYS A 514 18.88 15.66 -67.01
CA LYS A 514 19.27 16.42 -68.20
C LYS A 514 18.08 17.27 -68.68
N VAL A 515 16.88 16.69 -68.71
CA VAL A 515 15.62 17.39 -69.04
C VAL A 515 15.29 18.50 -68.02
N LYS A 516 15.44 18.24 -66.71
CA LYS A 516 15.21 19.26 -65.66
C LYS A 516 16.27 20.37 -65.57
N ARG A 517 17.42 20.24 -66.25
CA ARG A 517 18.49 21.26 -66.27
C ARG A 517 18.34 22.26 -67.41
N GLU A 518 17.64 21.88 -68.47
CA GLU A 518 17.29 22.78 -69.58
C GLU A 518 16.08 23.66 -69.21
N GLU A 519 15.18 23.17 -68.35
CA GLU A 519 13.96 23.90 -67.91
C GLU A 519 14.21 24.91 -66.75
N LYS A 520 15.29 24.75 -65.97
CA LYS A 520 15.66 25.63 -64.84
C LYS A 520 16.76 26.65 -65.14
N ALA A 521 17.42 26.57 -66.30
CA ALA A 521 18.45 27.53 -66.69
C ALA A 521 17.90 28.92 -67.03
N GLY A 522 16.59 29.06 -67.32
CA GLY A 522 15.95 30.33 -67.63
C GLY A 522 15.34 31.11 -66.45
N LYS A 523 15.42 30.61 -65.20
CA LYS A 523 14.69 31.20 -64.05
C LYS A 523 15.54 31.57 -62.82
N ASP A 524 16.84 31.26 -62.78
CA ASP A 524 17.71 31.42 -61.59
C ASP A 524 18.93 32.36 -61.81
N GLU A 525 18.88 33.25 -62.80
CA GLU A 525 19.92 34.25 -63.09
C GLU A 525 19.74 35.55 -62.27
N GLU A 526 18.55 35.80 -61.75
CA GLU A 526 18.16 37.05 -61.05
C GLU A 526 18.35 37.00 -59.51
N LYS A 527 18.63 35.83 -58.93
CA LYS A 527 18.75 35.65 -57.45
C LYS A 527 20.17 35.35 -56.94
N ARG A 528 21.20 35.42 -57.81
CA ARG A 528 22.57 34.97 -57.51
C ARG A 528 23.58 36.06 -57.13
N GLU A 529 23.14 37.29 -56.89
CA GLU A 529 24.02 38.41 -56.50
C GLU A 529 24.08 38.69 -54.98
N GLU A 530 23.12 38.24 -54.17
CA GLU A 530 23.07 38.63 -52.75
C GLU A 530 23.72 37.61 -51.77
N GLU A 531 23.80 36.32 -52.09
CA GLU A 531 24.34 35.29 -51.17
C GLU A 531 25.86 35.00 -51.33
N LYS A 532 26.56 35.73 -52.21
CA LYS A 532 28.01 35.52 -52.49
C LYS A 532 28.97 36.18 -51.49
N ARG A 533 28.49 36.85 -50.43
CA ARG A 533 29.34 37.64 -49.51
C ARG A 533 29.72 37.02 -48.16
N GLU A 534 29.16 35.89 -47.71
CA GLU A 534 29.49 35.38 -46.35
C GLU A 534 30.18 34.01 -46.23
N SER A 535 30.14 33.10 -47.21
CA SER A 535 30.77 31.75 -47.02
C SER A 535 32.19 31.60 -47.59
N LYS A 536 32.83 32.71 -48.01
CA LYS A 536 34.14 32.73 -48.69
C LYS A 536 35.38 32.96 -47.80
N LYS A 537 35.29 32.90 -46.46
CA LYS A 537 36.44 33.20 -45.58
C LYS A 537 36.93 32.12 -44.59
N GLU A 538 36.40 30.89 -44.58
CA GLU A 538 36.88 29.87 -43.62
C GLU A 538 37.41 28.54 -44.17
N GLN A 539 37.36 28.28 -45.49
CA GLN A 539 38.00 27.07 -46.06
C GLN A 539 39.10 27.37 -47.10
N ARG A 540 39.68 28.58 -47.04
CA ARG A 540 40.80 29.03 -47.88
C ARG A 540 42.18 29.04 -47.18
N ARG A 541 42.31 28.48 -45.96
CA ARG A 541 43.61 28.37 -45.25
C ARG A 541 44.29 26.99 -45.24
N GLU A 542 43.73 25.94 -45.84
CA GLU A 542 44.41 24.61 -45.87
C GLU A 542 44.66 24.00 -47.27
N ARG A 543 44.46 24.75 -48.36
CA ARG A 543 44.67 24.21 -49.73
C ARG A 543 45.57 25.05 -50.64
N LYS A 544 46.72 25.52 -50.12
CA LYS A 544 47.86 25.93 -50.96
C LYS A 544 49.21 25.61 -50.32
N LYS A 545 49.63 24.34 -50.46
CA LYS A 545 51.00 23.76 -50.52
C LYS A 545 50.82 22.27 -50.19
N LYS A 546 50.78 21.30 -51.09
CA LYS A 546 51.44 21.13 -52.39
C LYS A 546 50.65 20.13 -53.22
N GLN A 547 50.39 20.48 -54.48
CA GLN A 547 50.23 19.53 -55.57
C GLN A 547 51.39 19.80 -56.56
N LYS A 548 51.86 18.72 -57.20
CA LYS A 548 52.85 18.63 -58.29
C LYS A 548 54.31 18.37 -57.90
N LYS A 549 54.74 17.12 -58.08
CA LYS A 549 55.76 16.71 -59.06
C LYS A 549 55.81 15.17 -59.13
N GLY A 550 55.06 14.61 -60.09
CA GLY A 550 55.24 13.24 -60.56
C GLY A 550 55.75 13.31 -61.99
N LYS A 551 57.02 12.94 -62.20
CA LYS A 551 57.60 12.49 -63.46
C LYS A 551 58.99 11.91 -63.15
N GLY A 552 59.21 10.65 -63.55
CA GLY A 552 60.52 10.00 -63.62
C GLY A 552 60.88 9.04 -62.48
N PHE A 553 60.26 7.85 -62.42
CA PHE A 553 60.81 6.73 -61.62
C PHE A 553 60.37 5.36 -62.16
N LEU A 554 60.40 5.15 -63.48
CA LEU A 554 60.00 3.88 -64.11
C LEU A 554 61.14 3.10 -64.79
N GLU A 555 62.40 3.42 -64.49
CA GLU A 555 63.56 2.70 -65.05
C GLU A 555 64.47 2.03 -64.02
N LYS A 556 64.12 2.04 -62.73
CA LYS A 556 64.99 1.50 -61.66
C LYS A 556 64.48 0.22 -60.98
N TYR A 557 63.64 -0.56 -61.66
CA TYR A 557 63.11 -1.83 -61.11
C TYR A 557 63.15 -3.05 -62.05
N LYS A 558 63.84 -2.97 -63.18
CA LYS A 558 64.12 -4.15 -64.03
C LYS A 558 65.22 -5.07 -63.47
N SER A 559 66.13 -4.55 -62.65
CA SER A 559 67.27 -5.32 -62.09
C SER A 559 66.93 -6.19 -60.87
N ARG A 560 65.86 -5.90 -60.12
CA ARG A 560 65.51 -6.64 -58.88
C ARG A 560 64.55 -7.82 -59.07
N VAL A 561 64.01 -8.00 -60.28
CA VAL A 561 63.20 -9.19 -60.62
C VAL A 561 64.10 -10.37 -60.97
N TYR A 562 65.26 -10.13 -61.60
CA TYR A 562 66.23 -11.19 -61.92
C TYR A 562 66.92 -11.79 -60.69
N SER A 563 67.10 -11.02 -59.60
CA SER A 563 67.68 -11.55 -58.34
C SER A 563 66.73 -12.49 -57.59
N PHE A 564 65.41 -12.34 -57.76
CA PHE A 564 64.42 -13.19 -57.11
C PHE A 564 64.26 -14.54 -57.83
N ILE A 565 64.42 -14.55 -59.16
CA ILE A 565 64.43 -15.77 -59.97
C ILE A 565 65.70 -16.58 -59.70
N ALA A 566 66.86 -15.93 -59.54
CA ALA A 566 68.11 -16.60 -59.15
C ALA A 566 68.02 -17.28 -57.77
N LEU A 567 67.35 -16.67 -56.79
CA LEU A 567 67.15 -17.24 -55.45
C LEU A 567 66.28 -18.52 -55.48
N ILE A 568 65.26 -18.56 -56.33
CA ILE A 568 64.38 -19.73 -56.48
C ILE A 568 65.13 -20.88 -57.16
N VAL A 569 66.00 -20.59 -58.14
CA VAL A 569 66.84 -21.61 -58.79
C VAL A 569 67.85 -22.21 -57.79
N VAL A 570 68.43 -21.40 -56.89
CA VAL A 570 69.33 -21.88 -55.82
C VAL A 570 68.60 -22.73 -54.78
N LEU A 571 67.37 -22.38 -54.40
CA LEU A 571 66.57 -23.16 -53.44
C LEU A 571 66.09 -24.50 -54.01
N VAL A 572 65.77 -24.55 -55.31
CA VAL A 572 65.44 -25.81 -55.99
C VAL A 572 66.68 -26.71 -56.13
N PHE A 573 67.86 -26.13 -56.38
CA PHE A 573 69.12 -26.89 -56.41
C PHE A 573 69.54 -27.42 -55.02
N LEU A 574 69.33 -26.65 -53.96
CA LEU A 574 69.59 -27.08 -52.57
C LEU A 574 68.64 -28.19 -52.11
N GLY A 575 67.38 -28.18 -52.55
CA GLY A 575 66.42 -29.27 -52.31
C GLY A 575 66.79 -30.58 -53.00
N GLN A 576 67.49 -30.50 -54.14
CA GLN A 576 67.95 -31.66 -54.89
C GLN A 576 69.32 -32.20 -54.38
N TYR A 577 70.11 -31.35 -53.72
CA TYR A 577 71.44 -31.69 -53.18
C TYR A 577 71.37 -32.43 -51.82
N PHE A 578 70.33 -32.25 -51.01
CA PHE A 578 70.14 -32.96 -49.73
C PHE A 578 69.51 -34.35 -49.89
N LYS A 579 70.07 -35.17 -50.80
CA LYS A 579 69.71 -36.58 -50.98
C LYS A 579 70.59 -37.47 -50.09
N LEU A 580 70.44 -37.37 -48.77
CA LEU A 580 71.07 -38.27 -47.80
C LEU A 580 70.19 -38.42 -46.54
N TYR A 581 69.13 -39.24 -46.58
CA TYR A 581 68.59 -39.89 -45.38
C TYR A 581 67.93 -41.24 -45.74
N ASN A 582 68.29 -42.25 -44.96
CA ASN A 582 68.09 -43.68 -45.20
C ASN A 582 66.63 -44.12 -44.96
N LEU A 583 65.98 -44.73 -45.96
CA LEU A 583 64.54 -45.03 -46.01
C LEU A 583 64.06 -46.26 -45.20
N LYS A 584 64.90 -46.86 -44.34
CA LYS A 584 64.60 -48.16 -43.70
C LYS A 584 63.92 -48.10 -42.32
N TYR A 585 63.76 -46.92 -41.72
CA TYR A 585 63.19 -46.77 -40.37
C TYR A 585 62.06 -45.74 -40.25
N THR A 586 61.53 -45.23 -41.36
CA THR A 586 60.50 -44.18 -41.37
C THR A 586 59.15 -44.64 -40.81
N ASP A 587 58.75 -45.89 -40.98
CA ASP A 587 57.42 -46.36 -40.55
C ASP A 587 57.28 -46.48 -39.01
N ILE A 588 58.36 -46.88 -38.32
CA ILE A 588 58.38 -46.98 -36.85
C ILE A 588 58.40 -45.59 -36.19
N TYR A 589 59.15 -44.64 -36.76
CA TYR A 589 59.20 -43.27 -36.26
C TYR A 589 57.90 -42.49 -36.56
N LEU A 590 57.30 -42.66 -37.74
CA LEU A 590 56.01 -42.03 -38.03
C LEU A 590 54.88 -42.57 -37.15
N ARG A 591 54.83 -43.89 -36.89
CA ARG A 591 53.74 -44.46 -36.10
C ARG A 591 53.77 -44.01 -34.63
N ASN A 592 54.95 -43.87 -34.02
CA ASN A 592 55.08 -43.34 -32.65
C ASN A 592 54.90 -41.82 -32.57
N ILE A 593 55.33 -41.07 -33.60
CA ILE A 593 55.06 -39.63 -33.67
C ILE A 593 53.56 -39.39 -33.82
N PHE A 594 52.83 -40.17 -34.62
CA PHE A 594 51.41 -39.93 -34.83
C PHE A 594 50.50 -40.41 -33.68
N TYR A 595 50.80 -41.52 -32.98
CA TYR A 595 49.95 -41.98 -31.88
C TYR A 595 50.10 -41.17 -30.59
N GLY A 596 51.34 -40.82 -30.23
CA GLY A 596 51.60 -40.03 -29.03
C GLY A 596 51.30 -38.54 -29.25
N TYR A 597 51.66 -37.99 -30.42
CA TYR A 597 51.69 -36.54 -30.61
C TYR A 597 50.47 -35.95 -31.30
N LEU A 598 49.64 -36.75 -31.97
CA LEU A 598 48.41 -36.22 -32.60
C LEU A 598 47.46 -35.64 -31.56
N PHE A 599 47.38 -36.23 -30.37
CA PHE A 599 46.59 -35.70 -29.25
C PHE A 599 47.08 -34.29 -28.83
N TYR A 600 48.39 -34.09 -28.72
CA TYR A 600 48.97 -32.80 -28.35
C TYR A 600 48.90 -31.75 -29.48
N ILE A 601 49.04 -32.17 -30.74
CA ILE A 601 48.83 -31.30 -31.90
C ILE A 601 47.37 -30.84 -31.96
N LEU A 602 46.41 -31.72 -31.68
CA LEU A 602 44.99 -31.38 -31.62
C LEU A 602 44.66 -30.42 -30.47
N ILE A 603 45.29 -30.59 -29.30
CA ILE A 603 45.18 -29.64 -28.18
C ILE A 603 45.78 -28.27 -28.58
N GLY A 604 46.95 -28.26 -29.22
CA GLY A 604 47.58 -27.02 -29.70
C GLY A 604 46.73 -26.28 -30.73
N VAL A 605 46.17 -27.00 -31.70
CA VAL A 605 45.24 -26.43 -32.68
C VAL A 605 43.96 -25.94 -32.01
N GLY A 606 43.41 -26.69 -31.05
CA GLY A 606 42.26 -26.29 -30.24
C GLY A 606 42.51 -24.98 -29.48
N ALA A 607 43.66 -24.86 -28.81
CA ALA A 607 44.05 -23.65 -28.09
C ALA A 607 44.18 -22.44 -29.02
N VAL A 608 44.77 -22.60 -30.22
CA VAL A 608 44.89 -21.54 -31.22
C VAL A 608 43.50 -21.11 -31.75
N ILE A 609 42.59 -22.05 -31.97
CA ILE A 609 41.21 -21.75 -32.39
C ILE A 609 40.46 -20.99 -31.29
N VAL A 610 40.59 -21.40 -30.03
CA VAL A 610 39.97 -20.70 -28.89
C VAL A 610 40.52 -19.29 -28.73
N LEU A 611 41.84 -19.11 -28.83
CA LEU A 611 42.47 -17.78 -28.82
C LEU A 611 41.99 -16.92 -29.99
N PHE A 612 41.89 -17.48 -31.19
CA PHE A 612 41.38 -16.77 -32.36
C PHE A 612 39.91 -16.35 -32.17
N LEU A 613 39.06 -17.23 -31.63
CA LEU A 613 37.66 -16.93 -31.32
C LEU A 613 37.53 -15.86 -30.23
N LEU A 614 38.34 -15.93 -29.16
CA LEU A 614 38.40 -14.89 -28.13
C LEU A 614 38.86 -13.55 -28.71
N THR A 615 39.81 -13.54 -29.63
CA THR A 615 40.28 -12.31 -30.30
C THR A 615 39.20 -11.70 -31.20
N LEU A 616 38.42 -12.55 -31.89
CA LEU A 616 37.25 -12.11 -32.66
C LEU A 616 36.14 -11.57 -31.75
N LEU A 617 35.90 -12.22 -30.60
CA LEU A 617 34.92 -11.79 -29.60
C LEU A 617 35.33 -10.44 -28.99
N TYR A 618 36.60 -10.27 -28.65
CA TYR A 618 37.17 -9.03 -28.14
C TYR A 618 37.00 -7.88 -29.15
N ASN A 619 37.33 -8.12 -30.43
CA ASN A 619 37.12 -7.13 -31.50
C ASN A 619 35.64 -6.81 -31.75
N PHE A 620 34.75 -7.77 -31.55
CA PHE A 620 33.31 -7.57 -31.68
C PHE A 620 32.73 -6.72 -30.55
N ILE A 621 33.22 -6.91 -29.32
CA ILE A 621 32.83 -6.13 -28.13
C ILE A 621 33.43 -4.72 -28.19
N SER A 622 34.71 -4.59 -28.58
CA SER A 622 35.44 -3.32 -28.69
C SER A 622 34.83 -2.34 -29.71
N LYS A 623 34.19 -2.84 -30.79
CA LYS A 623 33.59 -1.99 -31.83
C LYS A 623 32.27 -1.32 -31.47
N LYS A 624 31.72 -1.50 -30.26
CA LYS A 624 30.41 -0.95 -29.86
C LYS A 624 30.44 0.41 -29.15
N GLY A 625 31.62 1.00 -28.94
CA GLY A 625 31.77 2.30 -28.26
C GLY A 625 32.15 3.44 -29.20
N LYS A 626 31.18 3.96 -29.96
CA LYS A 626 31.10 5.37 -30.44
C LYS A 626 29.81 5.57 -31.23
N LYS A 627 28.71 5.87 -30.52
CA LYS A 627 27.52 6.50 -31.08
C LYS A 627 27.53 7.98 -30.64
N SER A 628 27.32 8.87 -31.59
CA SER A 628 27.35 10.33 -31.42
C SER A 628 26.13 10.84 -30.66
N THR A 629 26.37 11.87 -29.86
CA THR A 629 25.48 12.54 -28.93
C THR A 629 24.44 13.45 -29.62
N VAL A 630 23.54 12.90 -30.46
CA VAL A 630 22.47 13.71 -31.10
C VAL A 630 21.05 13.09 -31.04
N ASP A 631 20.87 11.79 -30.77
CA ASP A 631 19.53 11.18 -30.78
C ASP A 631 19.03 10.77 -29.37
N LYS A 632 18.88 11.72 -28.44
CA LYS A 632 18.38 11.42 -27.09
C LYS A 632 17.34 12.41 -26.58
N ILE A 633 16.26 12.63 -27.34
CA ILE A 633 15.07 13.33 -26.82
C ILE A 633 13.74 12.58 -27.03
N ILE A 634 13.61 11.55 -27.90
CA ILE A 634 12.30 10.89 -28.07
C ILE A 634 12.43 9.36 -28.08
N SER A 635 12.15 8.73 -26.93
CA SER A 635 11.28 7.54 -26.81
C SER A 635 11.40 6.90 -25.41
N LYS A 636 10.50 7.26 -24.51
CA LYS A 636 10.10 6.41 -23.37
C LYS A 636 9.21 5.29 -23.93
N LYS A 637 9.66 4.04 -23.89
CA LYS A 637 8.86 2.80 -23.67
C LYS A 637 9.67 1.58 -24.10
N THR A 638 10.08 0.77 -23.12
CA THR A 638 9.98 -0.71 -23.04
C THR A 638 11.02 -1.26 -22.08
N VAL A 639 10.57 -1.50 -20.85
CA VAL A 639 11.26 -2.28 -19.83
C VAL A 639 11.07 -3.77 -20.18
N LYS A 640 12.06 -4.39 -20.83
CA LYS A 640 12.31 -5.85 -20.82
C LYS A 640 13.56 -6.17 -21.67
N LYS A 641 14.74 -5.79 -21.17
CA LYS A 641 16.01 -6.25 -21.77
C LYS A 641 17.22 -6.30 -20.82
N TRP A 642 16.97 -6.28 -19.52
CA TRP A 642 18.04 -6.22 -18.52
C TRP A 642 18.53 -7.62 -18.07
N HIS A 643 17.66 -8.64 -18.02
CA HIS A 643 18.07 -9.96 -17.52
C HIS A 643 19.06 -10.73 -18.43
N LYS A 644 19.00 -10.60 -19.77
CA LYS A 644 19.92 -11.33 -20.66
C LYS A 644 21.38 -10.88 -20.54
N ALA A 645 21.65 -9.64 -20.13
CA ALA A 645 23.01 -9.15 -19.93
C ALA A 645 23.60 -9.62 -18.59
N VAL A 646 22.75 -9.84 -17.58
CA VAL A 646 23.16 -10.32 -16.25
C VAL A 646 23.46 -11.81 -16.28
N TYR A 647 22.60 -12.64 -16.88
CA TYR A 647 22.87 -14.08 -17.02
C TYR A 647 24.13 -14.39 -17.84
N PHE A 648 24.43 -13.59 -18.86
CA PHE A 648 25.65 -13.76 -19.65
C PHE A 648 26.92 -13.42 -18.87
N LYS A 649 26.86 -12.43 -17.96
CA LYS A 649 27.97 -12.10 -17.07
C LYS A 649 28.17 -13.15 -15.98
N ILE A 650 27.08 -13.67 -15.40
CA ILE A 650 27.12 -14.75 -14.41
C ILE A 650 27.67 -16.04 -15.03
N PHE A 651 27.28 -16.38 -16.27
CA PHE A 651 27.80 -17.54 -16.99
C PHE A 651 29.31 -17.41 -17.26
N ILE A 652 29.79 -16.22 -17.67
CA ILE A 652 31.23 -15.98 -17.85
C ILE A 652 31.98 -16.07 -16.53
N LEU A 653 31.42 -15.54 -15.43
CA LEU A 653 32.03 -15.63 -14.11
C LEU A 653 32.15 -17.08 -13.64
N ALA A 654 31.09 -17.89 -13.80
CA ALA A 654 31.10 -19.31 -13.48
C ALA A 654 32.15 -20.08 -14.30
N LEU A 655 32.28 -19.76 -15.60
CA LEU A 655 33.28 -20.38 -16.47
C LEU A 655 34.71 -20.00 -16.06
N ILE A 656 34.93 -18.76 -15.62
CA ILE A 656 36.21 -18.29 -15.08
C ILE A 656 36.53 -18.99 -13.74
N VAL A 657 35.55 -19.13 -12.84
CA VAL A 657 35.75 -19.81 -11.56
C VAL A 657 36.08 -21.30 -11.76
N VAL A 658 35.40 -21.99 -12.69
CA VAL A 658 35.74 -23.38 -13.06
C VAL A 658 37.14 -23.47 -13.67
N LEU A 659 37.55 -22.50 -14.48
CA LEU A 659 38.91 -22.44 -15.04
C LEU A 659 39.98 -22.18 -13.98
N ILE A 660 39.69 -21.34 -12.99
CA ILE A 660 40.59 -21.06 -11.86
C ILE A 660 40.71 -22.28 -10.95
N TYR A 661 39.61 -23.00 -10.70
CA TYR A 661 39.61 -24.20 -9.86
C TYR A 661 40.30 -25.40 -10.54
N ALA A 662 40.29 -25.47 -11.87
CA ALA A 662 41.00 -26.48 -12.64
C ALA A 662 42.49 -26.16 -12.85
N LEU A 663 42.91 -24.91 -12.63
CA LEU A 663 44.26 -24.42 -12.88
C LEU A 663 45.37 -25.12 -12.05
N PRO A 664 45.19 -25.37 -10.72
CA PRO A 664 46.21 -26.04 -9.92
C PRO A 664 46.40 -27.51 -10.33
N TYR A 665 45.33 -28.21 -10.69
CA TYR A 665 45.39 -29.59 -11.18
C TYR A 665 46.12 -29.73 -12.52
N PHE A 666 46.15 -28.66 -13.33
CA PHE A 666 46.86 -28.64 -14.61
C PHE A 666 48.33 -28.21 -14.48
N LEU A 667 48.68 -27.37 -13.50
CA LEU A 667 49.99 -26.71 -13.45
C LEU A 667 51.17 -27.68 -13.27
N ASP A 668 51.02 -28.76 -12.51
CA ASP A 668 52.11 -29.75 -12.33
C ASP A 668 52.34 -30.59 -13.60
N SER A 669 51.27 -31.02 -14.28
CA SER A 669 51.40 -31.73 -15.57
C SER A 669 51.88 -30.81 -16.70
N VAL A 670 51.60 -29.50 -16.61
CA VAL A 670 52.03 -28.51 -17.60
C VAL A 670 53.51 -28.15 -17.43
N ARG A 671 54.03 -28.13 -16.20
CA ARG A 671 55.45 -27.86 -15.95
C ARG A 671 56.37 -28.90 -16.59
N ASP A 672 56.06 -30.18 -16.39
CA ASP A 672 56.83 -31.28 -17.00
C ASP A 672 56.67 -31.30 -18.54
N PHE A 673 55.48 -30.95 -19.03
CA PHE A 673 55.22 -30.77 -20.46
C PHE A 673 56.06 -29.64 -21.07
N PHE A 674 56.16 -28.47 -20.42
CA PHE A 674 56.95 -27.36 -20.94
C PHE A 674 58.45 -27.63 -20.90
N VAL A 675 58.95 -28.35 -19.90
CA VAL A 675 60.36 -28.75 -19.84
C VAL A 675 60.68 -29.73 -20.99
N LEU A 676 59.84 -30.74 -21.19
CA LEU A 676 60.05 -31.77 -22.23
C LEU A 676 59.90 -31.21 -23.66
N TYR A 677 59.08 -30.17 -23.86
CA TYR A 677 58.74 -29.63 -25.18
C TYR A 677 59.18 -28.19 -25.46
N SER A 678 60.00 -27.61 -24.58
CA SER A 678 60.53 -26.23 -24.70
C SER A 678 61.18 -25.94 -26.05
N TYR A 679 61.94 -26.89 -26.61
CA TYR A 679 62.59 -26.75 -27.91
C TYR A 679 61.58 -26.56 -29.07
N TYR A 680 60.46 -27.28 -29.02
CA TYR A 680 59.42 -27.20 -30.05
C TYR A 680 58.60 -25.91 -29.97
N PHE A 681 58.39 -25.39 -28.75
CA PHE A 681 57.83 -24.05 -28.56
C PHE A 681 58.75 -22.97 -29.15
N GLY A 682 60.07 -23.10 -28.96
CA GLY A 682 61.06 -22.21 -29.58
C GLY A 682 60.94 -22.20 -31.11
N VAL A 683 60.91 -23.37 -31.75
CA VAL A 683 60.76 -23.49 -33.22
C VAL A 683 59.41 -22.95 -33.69
N GLY A 684 58.32 -23.25 -32.98
CA GLY A 684 56.98 -22.73 -33.29
C GLY A 684 56.91 -21.20 -33.24
N ILE A 685 57.55 -20.58 -32.25
CA ILE A 685 57.62 -19.12 -32.12
C ILE A 685 58.44 -18.51 -33.27
N VAL A 686 59.56 -19.13 -33.66
CA VAL A 686 60.36 -18.66 -34.81
C VAL A 686 59.55 -18.70 -36.11
N ILE A 687 58.84 -19.80 -36.38
CA ILE A 687 57.97 -19.92 -37.56
C ILE A 687 56.85 -18.88 -37.50
N LEU A 688 56.24 -18.66 -36.33
CA LEU A 688 55.20 -17.65 -36.16
C LEU A 688 55.72 -16.24 -36.43
N ILE A 689 56.93 -15.91 -35.96
CA ILE A 689 57.59 -14.62 -36.23
C ILE A 689 57.85 -14.46 -37.73
N ILE A 690 58.32 -15.51 -38.43
CA ILE A 690 58.53 -15.49 -39.88
C ILE A 690 57.20 -15.24 -40.61
N VAL A 691 56.11 -15.90 -40.22
CA VAL A 691 54.78 -15.70 -40.80
C VAL A 691 54.27 -14.29 -40.53
N ILE A 692 54.45 -13.75 -39.31
CA ILE A 692 54.03 -12.38 -38.97
C ILE A 692 54.84 -11.35 -39.77
N LEU A 693 56.16 -11.55 -39.94
CA LEU A 693 57.01 -10.69 -40.75
C LEU A 693 56.62 -10.75 -42.22
N ALA A 694 56.34 -11.95 -42.76
CA ALA A 694 55.82 -12.12 -44.11
C ALA A 694 54.48 -11.38 -44.28
N LEU A 695 53.55 -11.53 -43.34
CA LEU A 695 52.26 -10.83 -43.38
C LEU A 695 52.39 -9.31 -43.24
N ARG A 696 53.34 -8.81 -42.42
CA ARG A 696 53.66 -7.37 -42.32
C ARG A 696 54.24 -6.83 -43.62
N PHE A 697 55.07 -7.62 -44.30
CA PHE A 697 55.64 -7.29 -45.61
C PHE A 697 54.55 -7.25 -46.69
N TYR A 698 53.69 -8.26 -46.74
CA TYR A 698 52.53 -8.31 -47.64
C TYR A 698 51.53 -7.17 -47.41
N LYS A 699 51.37 -6.69 -46.18
CA LYS A 699 50.47 -5.56 -45.86
C LYS A 699 50.92 -4.23 -46.48
N LYS A 700 52.23 -4.02 -46.70
CA LYS A 700 52.75 -2.86 -47.45
C LYS A 700 52.53 -3.01 -48.96
N ILE A 701 52.71 -4.22 -49.50
CA ILE A 701 52.45 -4.54 -50.92
C ILE A 701 50.96 -4.38 -51.25
N PHE A 702 50.06 -4.84 -50.39
CA PHE A 702 48.61 -4.69 -50.59
C PHE A 702 48.11 -3.24 -50.48
N LYS A 703 48.83 -2.38 -49.74
CA LYS A 703 48.51 -0.94 -49.68
C LYS A 703 48.97 -0.21 -50.94
N PHE A 704 50.07 -0.67 -51.55
CA PHE A 704 50.62 -0.16 -52.81
C PHE A 704 49.86 -0.66 -54.06
N LEU A 705 49.23 -1.84 -54.02
CA LEU A 705 48.37 -2.35 -55.10
C LEU A 705 46.93 -1.79 -55.07
N LYS A 706 46.58 -1.05 -54.03
CA LYS A 706 45.22 -0.51 -53.80
C LYS A 706 45.12 1.00 -54.04
N GLU A 707 46.25 1.71 -54.03
CA GLU A 707 46.40 3.08 -54.53
C GLU A 707 46.82 3.05 -55.99
#